data_AF-A0A2A2QYN9-F1
#
_entry.id   AF-A0A2A2QYN9-F1
#
_cell.length_a   1.000
_cell.length_b   1.000
_cell.length_c   1.000
_cell.angle_alpha   90.00
_cell.angle_beta   90.00
_cell.angle_gamma   90.00
#
_symmetry.space_group_name_H-M   'P 1'
#
loop_
_entity.id
_entity.type
_entity.pdbx_description
1 polymer ?
#
loop_
_entity_poly.entity_id
_entity_poly.type
_entity_poly.pdbx_seq_one_letter_code
_entity_poly.pdbx_strand_id
1 'polypeptide(L)'
;MHFHGERLDGLQELLAYQPGIEVRGITVENGKHASAKIFIKPDAPLGEHQLRVRTGGGVSYLRSFFVGQFPTVNEVDPNDTPEQAQRIELNTTVQGVAKAEDPDYYVCSLKKGQRFSAEVEGMRLGRTMFDTYVAIVDPKGFEIASCDDAALLRTDSFVSVVIPEDGDYRVLVREAAYEGSDVCQYRVSIGTFPRPTAVFPNGAKPGETVEFKFIGDPAGDFTESVAIPADAGGRFLLFPAREGIHAPSPLWIKVSPLAAAAEVEPNASAKQASKAPDLPCAVHGIIGAELDNDFISFKAAKGENLTLKVLARGLRSPLDALLAVRDAKGKNLASNDDLGGPDPVLQWTAPEAGEYFAVIRDQLQRGGPDFTYRLEITRREPAIAASLPVVERNNSQKWKVINVPRGNRYAAVVNFTRENIGCDLNFEPESLPAGVAMKAPLIHKSVSAGPVVFEAAADAAVAGTLHRFKVKSAGGAAPLEGVLRDVVNHVEVNNQGAYHSAESDRIVVAVVDEAPFQLELETPLVPIVKNGTLQLKVKALRKEGYKEAITLRFLWNPPGIGTPVTVALAADQNEALYEVNASADAAPGEWQVCILGEANTPQGPVQVSTSLVPLRISEPYLGMTLDMAATEQGKP
;
A
#
# COMPACT_ATOMS: atom_id res chain seq x y z
N MET A 1 3.78 -7.47 -24.14
CA MET A 1 4.13 -7.62 -22.72
C MET A 1 4.66 -9.02 -22.51
N HIS A 2 5.79 -9.19 -21.84
CA HIS A 2 6.40 -10.50 -21.54
C HIS A 2 6.31 -10.78 -20.04
N PHE A 3 6.07 -12.03 -19.68
CA PHE A 3 5.95 -12.51 -18.32
C PHE A 3 7.02 -13.57 -18.06
N HIS A 4 7.72 -13.42 -16.94
CA HIS A 4 8.72 -14.35 -16.44
C HIS A 4 8.31 -14.77 -15.03
N GLY A 5 8.26 -16.08 -14.79
CA GLY A 5 7.82 -16.60 -13.50
C GLY A 5 7.93 -18.11 -13.40
N GLU A 6 7.13 -18.69 -12.53
CA GLU A 6 7.01 -20.14 -12.36
C GLU A 6 5.54 -20.54 -12.49
N ARG A 7 5.28 -21.69 -13.11
CA ARG A 7 3.92 -22.25 -13.33
C ARG A 7 3.01 -21.35 -14.17
N LEU A 8 3.55 -20.77 -15.24
CA LEU A 8 2.79 -20.02 -16.24
C LEU A 8 2.06 -20.93 -17.24
N ASP A 9 2.21 -22.25 -17.12
CA ASP A 9 1.42 -23.21 -17.88
C ASP A 9 -0.07 -22.94 -17.63
N GLY A 10 -0.84 -22.77 -18.71
CA GLY A 10 -2.27 -22.47 -18.60
C GLY A 10 -2.57 -21.06 -18.08
N LEU A 11 -1.70 -20.07 -18.34
CA LEU A 11 -2.07 -18.65 -18.25
C LEU A 11 -3.33 -18.37 -19.07
N GLN A 12 -4.37 -17.89 -18.40
CA GLN A 12 -5.69 -17.66 -18.99
C GLN A 12 -6.03 -16.18 -19.06
N GLU A 13 -5.55 -15.38 -18.12
CA GLU A 13 -6.06 -14.03 -17.93
C GLU A 13 -5.04 -13.09 -17.26
N LEU A 14 -5.18 -11.81 -17.55
CA LEU A 14 -4.54 -10.70 -16.84
C LEU A 14 -5.62 -9.93 -16.08
N LEU A 15 -5.50 -9.87 -14.76
CA LEU A 15 -6.37 -9.11 -13.88
C LEU A 15 -5.80 -7.70 -13.70
N ALA A 16 -6.43 -6.71 -14.31
CA ALA A 16 -6.08 -5.30 -14.13
C ALA A 16 -6.93 -4.65 -13.05
N TYR A 17 -6.29 -3.91 -12.14
CA TYR A 17 -6.96 -3.20 -11.05
C TYR A 17 -7.60 -1.89 -11.51
N GLN A 18 -7.07 -1.31 -12.58
CA GLN A 18 -7.55 -0.09 -13.24
C GLN A 18 -8.13 -0.41 -14.63
N PRO A 19 -9.05 0.42 -15.13
CA PRO A 19 -9.46 0.38 -16.54
C PRO A 19 -8.33 0.89 -17.45
N GLY A 20 -8.43 0.58 -18.75
CA GLY A 20 -7.56 1.16 -19.78
C GLY A 20 -6.60 0.17 -20.44
N ILE A 21 -6.37 -1.00 -19.84
CA ILE A 21 -5.54 -2.07 -20.42
C ILE A 21 -6.44 -3.22 -20.85
N GLU A 22 -6.40 -3.56 -22.14
CA GLU A 22 -7.13 -4.67 -22.74
C GLU A 22 -6.15 -5.74 -23.21
N VAL A 23 -6.40 -7.00 -22.86
CA VAL A 23 -5.64 -8.14 -23.40
C VAL A 23 -6.30 -8.65 -24.67
N ARG A 24 -5.55 -8.67 -25.78
CA ARG A 24 -6.01 -9.11 -27.10
C ARG A 24 -5.50 -10.49 -27.50
N GLY A 25 -4.66 -11.10 -26.69
CA GLY A 25 -4.14 -12.44 -26.92
C GLY A 25 -3.05 -12.78 -25.93
N ILE A 26 -2.98 -14.06 -25.56
CA ILE A 26 -1.97 -14.63 -24.67
C ILE A 26 -1.29 -15.77 -25.42
N THR A 27 0.04 -15.78 -25.37
CA THR A 27 0.88 -16.87 -25.86
C THR A 27 1.65 -17.43 -24.69
N VAL A 28 1.47 -18.72 -24.39
CA VAL A 28 2.25 -19.43 -23.37
C VAL A 28 3.34 -20.21 -24.08
N GLU A 29 4.60 -19.91 -23.76
CA GLU A 29 5.75 -20.58 -24.36
C GLU A 29 6.10 -21.83 -23.54
N ASN A 30 6.10 -21.70 -22.21
CA ASN A 30 6.31 -22.78 -21.26
C ASN A 30 5.90 -22.34 -19.85
N GLY A 31 6.09 -23.21 -18.86
CA GLY A 31 5.81 -22.92 -17.45
C GLY A 31 6.57 -21.75 -16.82
N LYS A 32 7.52 -21.12 -17.52
CA LYS A 32 8.29 -19.99 -17.02
C LYS A 32 8.17 -18.73 -17.88
N HIS A 33 7.71 -18.85 -19.12
CA HIS A 33 7.64 -17.76 -20.09
C HIS A 33 6.27 -17.71 -20.77
N ALA A 34 5.67 -16.53 -20.76
CA ALA A 34 4.47 -16.23 -21.52
C ALA A 34 4.51 -14.78 -22.01
N SER A 35 3.67 -14.45 -22.98
CA SER A 35 3.50 -13.09 -23.45
C SER A 35 2.04 -12.76 -23.70
N ALA A 36 1.70 -11.48 -23.62
CA ALA A 36 0.40 -10.97 -23.98
C ALA A 36 0.52 -9.79 -24.95
N LYS A 37 -0.36 -9.80 -25.95
CA LYS A 37 -0.65 -8.64 -26.78
C LYS A 37 -1.67 -7.79 -26.02
N ILE A 38 -1.24 -6.60 -25.62
CA ILE A 38 -2.10 -5.65 -24.92
C ILE A 38 -2.46 -4.49 -25.86
N PHE A 39 -3.62 -3.90 -25.62
CA PHE A 39 -4.04 -2.63 -26.18
C PHE A 39 -4.27 -1.66 -25.03
N ILE A 40 -3.54 -0.55 -25.05
CA ILE A 40 -3.71 0.55 -24.12
C ILE A 40 -4.74 1.49 -24.75
N LYS A 41 -5.86 1.70 -24.07
CA LYS A 41 -6.92 2.58 -24.58
C LYS A 41 -6.45 4.03 -24.56
N PRO A 42 -6.96 4.89 -25.47
CA PRO A 42 -6.59 6.31 -25.50
C PRO A 42 -6.90 7.07 -24.21
N ASP A 43 -7.88 6.61 -23.45
CA ASP A 43 -8.34 7.15 -22.17
C ASP A 43 -7.76 6.39 -20.95
N ALA A 44 -6.80 5.49 -21.16
CA ALA A 44 -6.13 4.82 -20.06
C ALA A 44 -5.42 5.86 -19.18
N PRO A 45 -5.64 5.84 -17.85
CA PRO A 45 -4.92 6.74 -16.95
C PRO A 45 -3.41 6.62 -17.11
N LEU A 46 -2.70 7.74 -17.11
CA LEU A 46 -1.24 7.75 -17.08
C LEU A 46 -0.72 7.26 -15.72
N GLY A 47 0.49 6.70 -15.73
CA GLY A 47 1.19 6.22 -14.53
C GLY A 47 1.03 4.73 -14.29
N GLU A 48 1.05 4.35 -13.02
CA GLU A 48 1.10 2.96 -12.56
C GLU A 48 -0.26 2.25 -12.65
N HIS A 49 -0.29 1.09 -13.29
CA HIS A 49 -1.39 0.12 -13.30
C HIS A 49 -0.95 -1.15 -12.60
N GLN A 50 -1.77 -1.67 -11.69
CA GLN A 50 -1.45 -2.94 -11.04
C GLN A 50 -2.12 -4.11 -11.76
N LEU A 51 -1.32 -5.16 -11.98
CA LEU A 51 -1.67 -6.33 -12.74
C LEU A 51 -1.33 -7.61 -11.95
N ARG A 52 -2.17 -8.64 -12.13
CA ARG A 52 -1.86 -10.02 -11.77
C ARG A 52 -2.14 -10.92 -12.97
N VAL A 53 -1.42 -12.02 -13.07
CA VAL A 53 -1.75 -13.07 -14.02
C VAL A 53 -2.49 -14.20 -13.31
N ARG A 54 -3.42 -14.86 -14.02
CA ARG A 54 -4.23 -15.95 -13.49
C ARG A 54 -4.11 -17.20 -14.37
N THR A 55 -3.91 -18.34 -13.74
CA THR A 55 -3.99 -19.67 -14.34
C THR A 55 -5.17 -20.44 -13.75
N GLY A 56 -5.38 -21.69 -14.18
CA GLY A 56 -6.32 -22.60 -13.52
C GLY A 56 -5.92 -22.95 -12.07
N GLY A 57 -4.62 -22.91 -11.76
CA GLY A 57 -4.08 -23.27 -10.43
C GLY A 57 -3.99 -22.11 -9.44
N GLY A 58 -4.14 -20.85 -9.87
CA GLY A 58 -4.08 -19.70 -8.97
C GLY A 58 -3.78 -18.37 -9.64
N VAL A 59 -3.43 -17.40 -8.80
CA VAL A 59 -3.17 -16.00 -9.19
C VAL A 59 -1.78 -15.60 -8.73
N SER A 60 -1.04 -14.88 -9.57
CA SER A 60 0.30 -14.39 -9.26
C SER A 60 0.32 -13.31 -8.18
N TYR A 61 1.53 -12.94 -7.77
CA TYR A 61 1.78 -11.68 -7.08
C TYR A 61 1.42 -10.48 -7.96
N LEU A 62 1.09 -9.37 -7.31
CA LEU A 62 0.84 -8.06 -7.91
C LEU A 62 2.12 -7.53 -8.51
N ARG A 63 2.03 -7.00 -9.72
CA ARG A 63 3.11 -6.33 -10.42
C ARG A 63 2.61 -5.04 -11.03
N SER A 64 3.51 -4.08 -11.14
CA SER A 64 3.25 -2.77 -11.72
C SER A 64 3.52 -2.78 -13.22
N PHE A 65 2.67 -2.08 -13.97
CA PHE A 65 2.84 -1.78 -15.38
C PHE A 65 2.56 -0.30 -15.61
N PHE A 66 3.45 0.39 -16.30
CA PHE A 66 3.34 1.84 -16.45
C PHE A 66 2.86 2.23 -17.84
N VAL A 67 1.88 3.14 -17.85
CA VAL A 67 1.38 3.80 -19.07
C VAL A 67 1.95 5.21 -19.12
N GLY A 68 2.81 5.47 -20.10
CA GLY A 68 3.36 6.80 -20.38
C GLY A 68 2.73 7.43 -21.61
N GLN A 69 2.88 8.75 -21.74
CA GLN A 69 2.39 9.53 -22.88
C GLN A 69 3.34 9.52 -24.10
N PHE A 70 4.62 9.17 -23.90
CA PHE A 70 5.65 9.26 -24.93
C PHE A 70 5.86 7.92 -25.65
N PRO A 71 6.23 7.95 -26.95
CA PRO A 71 6.75 6.78 -27.63
C PRO A 71 7.88 6.15 -26.81
N THR A 72 7.86 4.82 -26.71
CA THR A 72 8.87 4.09 -25.96
C THR A 72 9.81 3.35 -26.89
N VAL A 73 11.11 3.54 -26.70
CA VAL A 73 12.19 2.79 -27.35
C VAL A 73 12.98 2.00 -26.30
N ASN A 74 13.73 1.00 -26.72
CA ASN A 74 14.66 0.32 -25.84
C ASN A 74 16.04 0.98 -25.93
N GLU A 75 16.82 0.85 -24.86
CA GLU A 75 18.26 1.10 -24.91
C GLU A 75 18.94 0.25 -25.99
N VAL A 76 20.04 0.76 -26.53
CA VAL A 76 20.87 0.07 -27.52
C VAL A 76 22.33 0.17 -27.09
N ASP A 77 22.84 -0.95 -26.59
CA ASP A 77 24.24 -1.08 -26.16
C ASP A 77 25.22 -1.19 -27.34
N PRO A 78 26.49 -0.76 -27.17
CA PRO A 78 27.01 -0.05 -26.00
C PRO A 78 26.65 1.45 -26.06
N ASN A 79 26.34 2.03 -24.90
CA ASN A 79 26.03 3.44 -24.70
C ASN A 79 26.76 4.02 -23.47
N ASP A 80 27.77 3.31 -22.98
CA ASP A 80 28.42 3.50 -21.67
C ASP A 80 29.39 4.71 -21.62
N THR A 81 29.58 5.38 -22.76
CA THR A 81 30.46 6.54 -22.91
C THR A 81 29.76 7.69 -23.63
N PRO A 82 30.14 8.96 -23.38
CA PRO A 82 29.57 10.11 -24.08
C PRO A 82 29.66 10.01 -25.61
N GLU A 83 30.70 9.38 -26.16
CA GLU A 83 30.89 9.18 -27.59
C GLU A 83 29.97 8.11 -28.19
N GLN A 84 29.54 7.15 -27.36
CA GLN A 84 28.63 6.06 -27.74
C GLN A 84 27.16 6.38 -27.42
N ALA A 85 26.88 7.55 -26.88
CA ALA A 85 25.54 7.95 -26.46
C ALA A 85 24.47 7.64 -27.52
N GLN A 86 23.43 6.92 -27.11
CA GLN A 86 22.33 6.56 -28.00
C GLN A 86 21.54 7.81 -28.38
N ARG A 87 21.52 8.13 -29.67
CA ARG A 87 20.71 9.24 -30.18
C ARG A 87 19.22 8.91 -30.11
N ILE A 88 18.45 9.84 -29.56
CA ILE A 88 16.99 9.72 -29.44
C ILE A 88 16.29 11.00 -29.89
N GLU A 89 15.01 10.87 -30.24
CA GLU A 89 14.13 12.01 -30.49
C GLU A 89 13.63 12.60 -29.15
N LEU A 90 13.36 13.90 -29.13
CA LEU A 90 12.76 14.54 -27.95
C LEU A 90 11.35 14.01 -27.68
N ASN A 91 10.97 14.04 -26.40
CA ASN A 91 9.69 13.53 -25.90
C ASN A 91 9.55 12.02 -26.15
N THR A 92 10.62 11.29 -25.83
CA THR A 92 10.74 9.83 -25.92
C THR A 92 10.99 9.25 -24.54
N THR A 93 10.39 8.09 -24.24
CA THR A 93 10.78 7.28 -23.10
C THR A 93 11.72 6.17 -23.55
N VAL A 94 12.86 6.01 -22.90
CA VAL A 94 13.76 4.88 -23.11
C VAL A 94 13.57 3.86 -21.98
N GLN A 95 13.43 2.58 -22.33
CA GLN A 95 13.51 1.47 -21.38
C GLN A 95 14.93 0.95 -21.36
N GLY A 96 15.54 0.90 -20.16
CA GLY A 96 16.91 0.44 -20.00
C GLY A 96 17.18 -0.33 -18.71
N VAL A 97 18.43 -0.76 -18.54
CA VAL A 97 18.93 -1.56 -17.41
C VAL A 97 20.27 -1.00 -16.93
N ALA A 98 20.29 -0.41 -15.75
CA ALA A 98 21.54 0.07 -15.14
C ALA A 98 22.24 -1.09 -14.42
N LYS A 99 23.29 -1.68 -15.02
CA LYS A 99 24.13 -2.70 -14.38
C LYS A 99 25.18 -2.05 -13.47
N ALA A 100 26.01 -2.89 -12.83
CA ALA A 100 27.11 -2.41 -12.00
C ALA A 100 28.13 -1.66 -12.86
N GLU A 101 28.52 -0.46 -12.43
CA GLU A 101 29.44 0.41 -13.17
C GLU A 101 29.01 0.70 -14.64
N ASP A 102 27.69 0.80 -14.89
CA ASP A 102 27.08 0.90 -16.23
C ASP A 102 26.35 2.24 -16.42
N PRO A 103 27.05 3.32 -16.82
CA PRO A 103 26.45 4.62 -17.07
C PRO A 103 25.84 4.74 -18.47
N ASP A 104 24.52 4.77 -18.59
CA ASP A 104 23.83 4.91 -19.87
C ASP A 104 23.79 6.37 -20.36
N TYR A 105 24.32 6.63 -21.57
CA TYR A 105 24.24 7.94 -22.21
C TYR A 105 23.22 7.98 -23.35
N TYR A 106 22.39 9.02 -23.35
CA TYR A 106 21.44 9.36 -24.42
C TYR A 106 21.72 10.77 -24.95
N VAL A 107 21.59 11.03 -26.25
CA VAL A 107 21.93 12.34 -26.84
C VAL A 107 20.80 12.96 -27.67
N CYS A 108 20.56 14.25 -27.46
CA CYS A 108 19.59 15.09 -28.18
C CYS A 108 20.25 16.39 -28.67
N SER A 109 19.89 16.84 -29.87
CA SER A 109 20.29 18.17 -30.36
C SER A 109 19.32 19.23 -29.89
N LEU A 110 19.81 20.26 -29.20
CA LEU A 110 19.01 21.28 -28.53
C LEU A 110 19.39 22.69 -28.96
N LYS A 111 18.44 23.61 -28.78
CA LYS A 111 18.62 25.04 -29.04
C LYS A 111 18.68 25.85 -27.76
N LYS A 112 19.47 26.93 -27.78
CA LYS A 112 19.52 27.90 -26.69
C LYS A 112 18.12 28.37 -26.31
N GLY A 113 17.82 28.38 -25.02
CA GLY A 113 16.54 28.79 -24.46
C GLY A 113 15.48 27.68 -24.42
N GLN A 114 15.74 26.51 -24.99
CA GLN A 114 14.83 25.37 -24.93
C GLN A 114 14.86 24.75 -23.52
N ARG A 115 13.69 24.37 -22.99
CA ARG A 115 13.62 23.54 -21.78
C ARG A 115 14.00 22.10 -22.12
N PHE A 116 14.89 21.50 -21.33
CA PHE A 116 15.27 20.10 -21.48
C PHE A 116 15.16 19.39 -20.14
N SER A 117 14.37 18.32 -20.11
CA SER A 117 14.01 17.57 -18.92
C SER A 117 14.30 16.08 -19.13
N ALA A 118 14.83 15.44 -18.10
CA ALA A 118 14.94 13.99 -18.00
C ALA A 118 14.34 13.55 -16.65
N GLU A 119 13.48 12.55 -16.67
CA GLU A 119 12.89 11.95 -15.47
C GLU A 119 13.03 10.44 -15.53
N VAL A 120 13.58 9.84 -14.46
CA VAL A 120 13.77 8.40 -14.34
C VAL A 120 12.67 7.78 -13.48
N GLU A 121 12.17 6.63 -13.90
CA GLU A 121 11.32 5.73 -13.12
C GLU A 121 12.11 4.43 -12.91
N GLY A 122 12.70 4.23 -11.73
CA GLY A 122 13.40 3.02 -11.32
C GLY A 122 12.72 2.40 -10.10
N MET A 123 12.87 3.02 -8.93
CA MET A 123 12.20 2.66 -7.68
C MET A 123 10.67 2.60 -7.83
N ARG A 124 10.08 3.55 -8.57
CA ARG A 124 8.63 3.58 -8.78
C ARG A 124 8.11 2.41 -9.61
N LEU A 125 8.97 1.70 -10.35
CA LEU A 125 8.57 0.46 -11.04
C LEU A 125 8.28 -0.69 -10.07
N GLY A 126 8.69 -0.57 -8.79
CA GLY A 126 8.37 -1.55 -7.75
C GLY A 126 8.98 -2.93 -7.99
N ARG A 127 10.19 -2.99 -8.59
CA ARG A 127 10.84 -4.26 -8.94
C ARG A 127 11.95 -4.64 -7.96
N THR A 128 12.81 -3.69 -7.65
CA THR A 128 13.96 -3.84 -6.76
C THR A 128 14.24 -2.50 -6.08
N MET A 129 15.08 -2.52 -5.06
CA MET A 129 15.68 -1.28 -4.56
C MET A 129 16.61 -0.74 -5.66
N PHE A 130 16.23 0.37 -6.28
CA PHE A 130 17.02 1.03 -7.32
C PHE A 130 17.04 2.53 -7.04
N ASP A 131 18.19 3.01 -6.56
CA ASP A 131 18.47 4.43 -6.36
C ASP A 131 19.05 5.01 -7.65
N THR A 132 18.34 5.95 -8.27
CA THR A 132 18.64 6.38 -9.65
C THR A 132 19.40 7.70 -9.65
N TYR A 133 20.49 7.80 -10.41
CA TYR A 133 21.14 9.07 -10.70
C TYR A 133 20.86 9.49 -12.14
N VAL A 134 20.53 10.76 -12.35
CA VAL A 134 20.39 11.36 -13.67
C VAL A 134 21.11 12.69 -13.75
N ALA A 135 21.72 12.97 -14.90
CA ALA A 135 22.34 14.25 -15.17
C ALA A 135 22.21 14.71 -16.62
N ILE A 136 22.29 16.02 -16.82
CA ILE A 136 22.42 16.64 -18.14
C ILE A 136 23.86 17.09 -18.32
N VAL A 137 24.51 16.55 -19.35
CA VAL A 137 25.88 16.84 -19.74
C VAL A 137 25.87 17.71 -21.00
N ASP A 138 26.60 18.81 -20.97
CA ASP A 138 26.68 19.76 -22.07
C ASP A 138 27.52 19.23 -23.25
N PRO A 139 27.54 19.93 -24.40
CA PRO A 139 28.32 19.51 -25.57
C PRO A 139 29.84 19.46 -25.34
N LYS A 140 30.34 20.10 -24.27
CA LYS A 140 31.76 20.15 -23.90
C LYS A 140 32.12 19.05 -22.89
N GLY A 141 31.14 18.26 -22.43
CA GLY A 141 31.33 17.16 -21.49
C GLY A 141 31.19 17.54 -20.02
N PHE A 142 30.65 18.72 -19.69
CA PHE A 142 30.41 19.13 -18.31
C PHE A 142 28.97 18.82 -17.88
N GLU A 143 28.79 18.20 -16.70
CA GLU A 143 27.49 18.17 -16.04
C GLU A 143 27.04 19.58 -15.69
N ILE A 144 25.85 19.96 -16.14
CA ILE A 144 25.24 21.26 -15.85
C ILE A 144 24.05 21.16 -14.89
N ALA A 145 23.54 19.96 -14.66
CA ALA A 145 22.56 19.63 -13.64
C ALA A 145 22.58 18.12 -13.36
N SER A 146 22.37 17.72 -12.10
CA SER A 146 22.25 16.33 -11.68
C SER A 146 21.29 16.16 -10.52
N CYS A 147 20.81 14.93 -10.32
CA CYS A 147 19.94 14.53 -9.22
C CYS A 147 20.11 13.03 -8.96
N ASP A 148 20.23 12.64 -7.70
CA ASP A 148 20.13 11.26 -7.19
C ASP A 148 18.77 11.03 -6.49
N ASP A 149 18.34 11.97 -5.65
CA ASP A 149 17.06 11.89 -4.93
C ASP A 149 16.15 13.08 -5.22
N ALA A 150 14.94 12.80 -5.72
CA ALA A 150 13.89 13.80 -5.81
C ALA A 150 12.77 13.50 -4.81
N ALA A 151 12.52 14.41 -3.86
CA ALA A 151 11.41 14.30 -2.90
C ALA A 151 10.05 14.02 -3.60
N LEU A 152 9.85 14.61 -4.79
CA LEU A 152 8.69 14.40 -5.64
C LEU A 152 8.52 12.92 -6.05
N LEU A 153 9.62 12.22 -6.32
CA LEU A 153 9.67 10.92 -7.00
C LEU A 153 10.20 9.77 -6.11
N ARG A 154 10.38 9.98 -4.80
CA ARG A 154 10.99 9.04 -3.85
C ARG A 154 12.53 9.03 -3.97
N THR A 155 13.12 7.90 -4.35
CA THR A 155 14.54 7.73 -4.68
C THR A 155 14.76 7.67 -6.20
N ASP A 156 13.72 8.04 -6.95
CA ASP A 156 13.87 8.29 -8.37
C ASP A 156 14.32 9.74 -8.56
N SER A 157 15.05 10.00 -9.64
CA SER A 157 15.62 11.30 -9.94
C SER A 157 15.04 11.94 -11.19
N PHE A 158 15.13 13.27 -11.23
CA PHE A 158 14.85 14.05 -12.43
C PHE A 158 15.75 15.28 -12.48
N VAL A 159 15.98 15.78 -13.68
CA VAL A 159 16.69 17.04 -13.93
C VAL A 159 15.96 17.82 -15.01
N SER A 160 15.95 19.15 -14.88
CA SER A 160 15.38 20.04 -15.89
C SER A 160 16.17 21.34 -15.94
N VAL A 161 16.52 21.80 -17.13
CA VAL A 161 17.30 23.03 -17.36
C VAL A 161 16.77 23.83 -18.54
N VAL A 162 17.10 25.12 -18.58
CA VAL A 162 17.03 25.93 -19.80
C VAL A 162 18.38 25.89 -20.48
N ILE A 163 18.40 25.47 -21.74
CA ILE A 163 19.63 25.21 -22.48
C ILE A 163 20.41 26.51 -22.75
N PRO A 164 21.69 26.61 -22.34
CA PRO A 164 22.46 27.86 -22.42
C PRO A 164 22.99 28.18 -23.83
N GLU A 165 23.27 27.16 -24.64
CA GLU A 165 23.78 27.29 -26.01
C GLU A 165 23.28 26.16 -26.92
N ASP A 166 23.32 26.38 -28.24
CA ASP A 166 22.99 25.33 -29.20
C ASP A 166 24.01 24.19 -29.12
N GLY A 167 23.56 22.93 -29.18
CA GLY A 167 24.46 21.80 -29.28
C GLY A 167 23.83 20.46 -28.95
N ASP A 168 24.68 19.43 -28.93
CA ASP A 168 24.32 18.08 -28.54
C ASP A 168 24.52 17.88 -27.04
N TYR A 169 23.41 17.80 -26.32
CA TYR A 169 23.38 17.53 -24.88
C TYR A 169 23.11 16.06 -24.64
N ARG A 170 23.69 15.54 -23.56
CA ARG A 170 23.50 14.16 -23.15
C ARG A 170 22.72 14.07 -21.85
N VAL A 171 21.94 13.01 -21.73
CA VAL A 171 21.38 12.56 -20.46
C VAL A 171 22.19 11.34 -20.04
N LEU A 172 22.77 11.41 -18.84
CA LEU A 172 23.41 10.28 -18.17
C LEU A 172 22.41 9.67 -17.19
N VAL A 173 22.20 8.36 -17.24
CA VAL A 173 21.43 7.59 -16.25
C VAL A 173 22.33 6.51 -15.67
N ARG A 174 22.28 6.29 -14.36
CA ARG A 174 22.99 5.19 -13.69
C ARG A 174 22.36 4.86 -12.34
N GLU A 175 22.84 3.79 -11.71
CA GLU A 175 22.63 3.56 -10.28
C GLU A 175 23.52 4.52 -9.47
N ALA A 176 22.96 5.16 -8.43
CA ALA A 176 23.58 6.27 -7.71
C ALA A 176 24.92 5.90 -7.04
N ALA A 177 25.05 4.66 -6.56
CA ALA A 177 26.25 4.10 -5.96
C ALA A 177 27.07 3.22 -6.94
N TYR A 178 26.66 3.13 -8.22
CA TYR A 178 27.20 2.20 -9.22
C TYR A 178 26.99 0.71 -8.86
N GLU A 179 26.03 0.40 -7.99
CA GLU A 179 25.70 -0.95 -7.53
C GLU A 179 24.54 -1.58 -8.32
N GLY A 180 24.37 -1.18 -9.58
CA GLY A 180 23.32 -1.66 -10.47
C GLY A 180 23.39 -3.18 -10.75
N SER A 181 22.33 -3.71 -11.37
CA SER A 181 22.23 -5.14 -11.72
C SER A 181 21.20 -5.37 -12.83
N ASP A 182 21.10 -6.59 -13.34
CA ASP A 182 20.14 -6.95 -14.40
C ASP A 182 18.65 -6.70 -14.02
N VAL A 183 18.36 -6.53 -12.72
CA VAL A 183 17.02 -6.22 -12.22
C VAL A 183 16.77 -4.73 -11.98
N CYS A 184 17.81 -3.88 -12.09
CA CYS A 184 17.73 -2.42 -12.02
C CYS A 184 17.25 -1.86 -13.38
N GLN A 185 16.05 -2.28 -13.77
CA GLN A 185 15.35 -1.76 -14.93
C GLN A 185 14.82 -0.37 -14.64
N TYR A 186 14.93 0.55 -15.61
CA TYR A 186 14.36 1.88 -15.53
C TYR A 186 13.57 2.25 -16.79
N ARG A 187 12.79 3.33 -16.66
CA ARG A 187 12.30 4.12 -17.78
C ARG A 187 12.80 5.54 -17.62
N VAL A 188 13.45 6.11 -18.63
CA VAL A 188 13.83 7.53 -18.63
C VAL A 188 13.03 8.27 -19.69
N SER A 189 12.23 9.25 -19.29
CA SER A 189 11.53 10.13 -20.21
C SER A 189 12.38 11.36 -20.47
N ILE A 190 12.78 11.59 -21.72
CA ILE A 190 13.69 12.66 -22.14
C ILE A 190 12.95 13.56 -23.12
N GLY A 191 12.87 14.87 -22.83
CA GLY A 191 12.11 15.79 -23.68
C GLY A 191 12.07 17.22 -23.18
N THR A 192 10.99 17.91 -23.55
CA THR A 192 10.78 19.35 -23.29
C THR A 192 9.62 19.62 -22.33
N PHE A 193 9.11 18.57 -21.68
CA PHE A 193 8.00 18.64 -20.74
C PHE A 193 8.31 19.53 -19.52
N PRO A 194 7.30 20.21 -18.95
CA PRO A 194 7.48 20.97 -17.71
C PRO A 194 7.81 20.03 -16.56
N ARG A 195 8.58 20.49 -15.59
CA ARG A 195 8.93 19.70 -14.41
C ARG A 195 9.02 20.56 -13.14
N PRO A 196 7.86 21.06 -12.66
CA PRO A 196 7.78 21.73 -11.36
C PRO A 196 8.03 20.74 -10.21
N THR A 197 8.56 21.24 -9.10
CA THR A 197 8.82 20.47 -7.87
C THR A 197 7.64 20.50 -6.89
N ALA A 198 6.78 21.52 -6.97
CA ALA A 198 5.63 21.66 -6.09
C ALA A 198 4.38 22.21 -6.78
N VAL A 199 3.23 22.06 -6.11
CA VAL A 199 1.94 22.60 -6.52
C VAL A 199 1.24 23.26 -5.33
N PHE A 200 0.61 24.41 -5.57
CA PHE A 200 -0.13 25.15 -4.56
C PHE A 200 -1.45 25.68 -5.16
N PRO A 201 -2.61 25.54 -4.48
CA PRO A 201 -2.81 24.92 -3.17
C PRO A 201 -2.65 23.38 -3.20
N ASN A 202 -2.30 22.78 -2.06
CA ASN A 202 -2.09 21.33 -1.93
C ASN A 202 -3.38 20.47 -1.84
N GLY A 203 -4.52 20.99 -2.30
CA GLY A 203 -5.79 20.31 -2.18
C GLY A 203 -6.98 21.11 -2.70
N ALA A 204 -8.12 20.42 -2.81
CA ALA A 204 -9.34 20.95 -3.39
C ALA A 204 -10.58 20.21 -2.85
N LYS A 205 -11.76 20.77 -3.07
CA LYS A 205 -13.05 20.11 -2.86
C LYS A 205 -13.46 19.31 -4.10
N PRO A 206 -14.20 18.20 -3.92
CA PRO A 206 -14.81 17.49 -5.04
C PRO A 206 -15.75 18.41 -5.82
N GLY A 207 -15.70 18.36 -7.16
CA GLY A 207 -16.61 19.07 -8.04
C GLY A 207 -16.27 20.55 -8.31
N GLU A 208 -15.23 21.09 -7.68
CA GLU A 208 -14.83 22.49 -7.91
C GLU A 208 -13.78 22.63 -9.02
N THR A 209 -13.63 23.83 -9.57
CA THR A 209 -12.50 24.18 -10.44
C THR A 209 -11.54 25.06 -9.67
N VAL A 210 -10.26 24.66 -9.63
CA VAL A 210 -9.21 25.35 -8.86
C VAL A 210 -8.10 25.79 -9.81
N GLU A 211 -7.61 27.01 -9.62
CA GLU A 211 -6.35 27.44 -10.23
C GLU A 211 -5.19 26.96 -9.36
N PHE A 212 -4.36 26.08 -9.91
CA PHE A 212 -3.15 25.59 -9.27
C PHE A 212 -1.94 26.33 -9.82
N LYS A 213 -1.07 26.79 -8.93
CA LYS A 213 0.27 27.27 -9.23
C LYS A 213 1.27 26.13 -9.14
N PHE A 214 1.96 25.85 -10.24
CA PHE A 214 3.09 24.94 -10.31
C PHE A 214 4.38 25.71 -10.10
N ILE A 215 5.21 25.24 -9.17
CA ILE A 215 6.38 25.96 -8.65
C ILE A 215 7.66 25.19 -9.00
N GLY A 216 8.70 25.92 -9.42
CA GLY A 216 10.04 25.35 -9.57
C GLY A 216 10.38 24.80 -10.97
N ASP A 217 9.55 25.04 -11.99
CA ASP A 217 9.93 24.75 -13.37
C ASP A 217 11.08 25.69 -13.81
N PRO A 218 12.12 25.22 -14.51
CA PRO A 218 13.25 26.08 -14.89
C PRO A 218 12.88 27.17 -15.90
N ALA A 219 11.74 27.05 -16.61
CA ALA A 219 11.19 28.12 -17.44
C ALA A 219 10.23 29.05 -16.65
N GLY A 220 10.27 28.99 -15.32
CA GLY A 220 9.49 29.78 -14.38
C GLY A 220 8.15 29.13 -13.99
N ASP A 221 7.66 29.52 -12.81
CA ASP A 221 6.35 29.13 -12.29
C ASP A 221 5.21 29.43 -13.29
N PHE A 222 4.16 28.63 -13.25
CA PHE A 222 2.98 28.80 -14.11
C PHE A 222 1.72 28.33 -13.40
N THR A 223 0.55 28.68 -13.94
CA THR A 223 -0.75 28.27 -13.39
C THR A 223 -1.56 27.44 -14.38
N GLU A 224 -2.42 26.57 -13.87
CA GLU A 224 -3.39 25.80 -14.64
C GLU A 224 -4.72 25.73 -13.88
N SER A 225 -5.84 25.91 -14.59
CA SER A 225 -7.18 25.71 -14.03
C SER A 225 -7.62 24.26 -14.25
N VAL A 226 -7.88 23.53 -13.16
CA VAL A 226 -8.22 22.10 -13.21
C VAL A 226 -9.59 21.88 -12.56
N ALA A 227 -10.47 21.17 -13.28
CA ALA A 227 -11.76 20.73 -12.76
C ALA A 227 -11.59 19.43 -11.97
N ILE A 228 -11.97 19.45 -10.70
CA ILE A 228 -11.94 18.28 -9.83
C ILE A 228 -13.24 17.50 -9.99
N PRO A 229 -13.20 16.18 -10.29
CA PRO A 229 -14.41 15.38 -10.39
C PRO A 229 -15.23 15.40 -9.09
N ALA A 230 -16.55 15.35 -9.20
CA ALA A 230 -17.45 15.40 -8.04
C ALA A 230 -17.37 14.16 -7.14
N ASP A 231 -16.92 13.03 -7.69
CA ASP A 231 -16.69 11.76 -7.00
C ASP A 231 -15.23 11.57 -6.56
N ALA A 232 -14.34 12.55 -6.84
CA ALA A 232 -12.96 12.49 -6.40
C ALA A 232 -12.85 12.61 -4.87
N GLY A 233 -11.88 11.90 -4.29
CA GLY A 233 -11.59 11.97 -2.87
C GLY A 233 -10.24 11.35 -2.54
N GLY A 234 -9.61 11.81 -1.46
CA GLY A 234 -8.29 11.30 -1.06
C GLY A 234 -7.16 11.88 -1.92
N ARG A 235 -6.21 11.04 -2.32
CA ARG A 235 -5.07 11.47 -3.16
C ARG A 235 -5.53 11.67 -4.60
N PHE A 236 -5.20 12.82 -5.18
CA PHE A 236 -5.48 13.14 -6.57
C PHE A 236 -4.19 13.51 -7.31
N LEU A 237 -4.10 13.15 -8.59
CA LEU A 237 -2.90 13.25 -9.41
C LEU A 237 -3.06 14.42 -10.41
N LEU A 238 -2.20 15.42 -10.32
CA LEU A 238 -2.13 16.52 -11.27
C LEU A 238 -0.94 16.31 -12.21
N PHE A 239 -1.19 16.22 -13.52
CA PHE A 239 -0.16 16.10 -14.55
C PHE A 239 0.11 17.47 -15.18
N PRO A 240 1.09 18.25 -14.68
CA PRO A 240 1.30 19.61 -15.18
C PRO A 240 1.54 19.62 -16.68
N ALA A 241 0.86 20.53 -17.36
CA ALA A 241 0.98 20.73 -18.80
C ALA A 241 1.53 22.12 -19.10
N ARG A 242 2.47 22.20 -20.04
CA ARG A 242 2.94 23.48 -20.60
C ARG A 242 3.22 23.28 -22.07
N GLU A 243 2.69 24.19 -22.89
CA GLU A 243 2.82 24.11 -24.36
C GLU A 243 2.29 22.78 -24.95
N GLY A 244 1.24 22.22 -24.35
CA GLY A 244 0.60 20.98 -24.80
C GLY A 244 1.39 19.70 -24.47
N ILE A 245 2.47 19.79 -23.71
CA ILE A 245 3.27 18.64 -23.26
C ILE A 245 3.07 18.47 -21.77
N HIS A 246 2.69 17.28 -21.34
CA HIS A 246 2.57 16.96 -19.92
C HIS A 246 3.90 16.48 -19.35
N ALA A 247 4.00 16.62 -18.05
CA ALA A 247 4.80 15.83 -17.14
C ALA A 247 4.67 14.29 -17.31
N PRO A 248 5.77 13.51 -17.30
CA PRO A 248 5.69 12.04 -17.22
C PRO A 248 5.00 11.53 -15.94
N SER A 249 5.20 12.24 -14.83
CA SER A 249 4.61 11.90 -13.53
C SER A 249 3.87 13.07 -12.89
N PRO A 250 2.88 12.79 -12.03
CA PRO A 250 2.03 13.80 -11.45
C PRO A 250 2.60 14.39 -10.15
N LEU A 251 2.16 15.61 -9.82
CA LEU A 251 2.17 16.13 -8.46
C LEU A 251 0.90 15.71 -7.72
N TRP A 252 0.99 15.59 -6.40
CA TRP A 252 -0.08 15.02 -5.59
C TRP A 252 -0.78 16.11 -4.79
N ILE A 253 -2.11 16.08 -4.79
CA ILE A 253 -2.94 16.92 -3.93
C ILE A 253 -3.92 16.07 -3.12
N LYS A 254 -4.51 16.68 -2.10
CA LYS A 254 -5.60 16.09 -1.31
C LYS A 254 -6.96 16.64 -1.73
N VAL A 255 -7.86 15.77 -2.18
CA VAL A 255 -9.27 16.12 -2.39
C VAL A 255 -10.10 15.73 -1.16
N SER A 256 -10.74 16.71 -0.52
CA SER A 256 -11.62 16.50 0.64
C SER A 256 -12.68 17.62 0.74
N PRO A 257 -13.85 17.37 1.36
CA PRO A 257 -14.92 18.37 1.43
C PRO A 257 -14.65 19.53 2.41
N LEU A 258 -13.49 19.54 3.08
CA LEU A 258 -13.14 20.52 4.09
C LEU A 258 -13.11 21.95 3.52
N ALA A 259 -13.62 22.91 4.27
CA ALA A 259 -13.35 24.32 3.99
C ALA A 259 -11.85 24.57 4.16
N ALA A 260 -11.22 25.19 3.17
CA ALA A 260 -9.79 25.43 3.16
C ALA A 260 -9.49 26.91 2.92
N ALA A 261 -8.39 27.38 3.50
CA ALA A 261 -7.80 28.70 3.24
C ALA A 261 -6.30 28.54 2.97
N ALA A 262 -5.73 29.48 2.22
CA ALA A 262 -4.28 29.65 2.19
C ALA A 262 -3.84 30.41 3.45
N GLU A 263 -2.62 30.16 3.92
CA GLU A 263 -1.98 31.02 4.91
C GLU A 263 -1.79 32.46 4.38
N VAL A 264 -1.46 33.37 5.30
CA VAL A 264 -1.18 34.78 5.00
C VAL A 264 0.09 35.20 5.74
N GLU A 265 1.17 35.47 4.99
CA GLU A 265 2.42 36.00 5.55
C GLU A 265 2.35 37.50 5.88
N PRO A 266 3.12 37.98 6.88
CA PRO A 266 3.95 37.21 7.82
C PRO A 266 3.09 36.48 8.85
N ASN A 267 3.41 35.23 9.20
CA ASN A 267 2.66 34.46 10.21
C ASN A 267 3.54 33.83 11.32
N ALA A 268 4.81 34.26 11.46
CA ALA A 268 5.83 33.68 12.34
C ALA A 268 5.59 33.78 13.87
N SER A 269 4.41 34.24 14.30
CA SER A 269 4.08 34.37 15.72
C SER A 269 2.57 34.33 15.97
N ALA A 270 2.17 34.02 17.21
CA ALA A 270 0.76 34.00 17.62
C ALA A 270 0.00 35.33 17.33
N LYS A 271 0.70 36.47 17.32
CA LYS A 271 0.08 37.78 17.03
C LYS A 271 -0.21 38.00 15.54
N GLN A 272 0.51 37.26 14.69
CA GLN A 272 0.44 37.35 13.23
C GLN A 272 -0.15 36.10 12.61
N ALA A 273 -0.64 35.17 13.43
CA ALA A 273 -1.09 33.86 13.00
C ALA A 273 -2.13 33.95 11.88
N SER A 274 -1.96 33.11 10.87
CA SER A 274 -2.97 32.86 9.85
C SER A 274 -4.23 32.29 10.50
N LYS A 275 -5.41 32.62 9.98
CA LYS A 275 -6.68 32.15 10.54
C LYS A 275 -7.17 30.93 9.78
N ALA A 276 -7.35 29.81 10.49
CA ALA A 276 -8.03 28.66 9.93
C ALA A 276 -9.54 28.94 9.76
N PRO A 277 -10.21 28.30 8.78
CA PRO A 277 -11.66 28.26 8.74
C PRO A 277 -12.27 27.57 9.98
N ASP A 278 -13.60 27.61 10.11
CA ASP A 278 -14.30 26.90 11.18
C ASP A 278 -14.13 25.38 11.06
N LEU A 279 -13.96 24.70 12.21
CA LEU A 279 -13.72 23.26 12.26
C LEU A 279 -14.96 22.42 11.82
N PRO A 280 -14.78 21.38 11.00
CA PRO A 280 -13.52 20.85 10.51
C PRO A 280 -13.02 21.61 9.26
N CYS A 281 -11.71 21.84 9.17
CA CYS A 281 -11.13 22.69 8.15
C CYS A 281 -9.77 22.18 7.65
N ALA A 282 -9.25 22.85 6.63
CA ALA A 282 -7.87 22.72 6.18
C ALA A 282 -7.20 24.08 5.97
N VAL A 283 -5.87 24.08 5.97
CA VAL A 283 -5.04 25.24 5.60
C VAL A 283 -3.93 24.77 4.67
N HIS A 284 -3.65 25.55 3.63
CA HIS A 284 -2.51 25.36 2.72
C HIS A 284 -1.42 26.35 3.07
N GLY A 285 -0.17 25.91 3.15
CA GLY A 285 0.95 26.79 3.42
C GLY A 285 2.26 26.34 2.77
N ILE A 286 3.28 27.17 2.91
CA ILE A 286 4.63 27.01 2.39
C ILE A 286 5.60 27.51 3.45
N ILE A 287 6.45 26.63 3.98
CA ILE A 287 7.56 27.04 4.83
C ILE A 287 8.61 27.71 3.93
N GLY A 288 8.49 29.02 3.76
CA GLY A 288 9.08 29.74 2.63
C GLY A 288 10.56 30.06 2.78
N ALA A 289 11.08 30.05 4.00
CA ALA A 289 12.46 30.41 4.30
C ALA A 289 13.06 29.56 5.44
N GLU A 290 14.39 29.64 5.59
CA GLU A 290 15.08 29.04 6.74
C GLU A 290 14.56 29.65 8.06
N LEU A 291 14.42 28.81 9.09
CA LEU A 291 13.88 29.17 10.41
C LEU A 291 12.41 29.61 10.41
N ASP A 292 11.69 29.43 9.31
CA ASP A 292 10.28 29.80 9.20
C ASP A 292 9.38 28.90 10.07
N ASN A 293 8.33 29.50 10.64
CA ASN A 293 7.41 28.84 11.58
C ASN A 293 6.00 29.36 11.35
N ASP A 294 5.13 28.55 10.76
CA ASP A 294 3.79 29.01 10.47
C ASP A 294 2.89 28.85 11.69
N PHE A 295 2.34 29.96 12.19
CA PHE A 295 1.30 29.92 13.21
C PHE A 295 -0.07 29.96 12.56
N ILE A 296 -0.84 28.89 12.74
CA ILE A 296 -2.23 28.78 12.30
C ILE A 296 -3.15 28.79 13.53
N SER A 297 -3.91 29.88 13.69
CA SER A 297 -4.91 30.03 14.75
C SER A 297 -6.21 29.29 14.42
N PHE A 298 -6.75 28.57 15.40
CA PHE A 298 -8.05 27.91 15.31
C PHE A 298 -8.78 27.95 16.66
N LYS A 299 -10.10 27.80 16.65
CA LYS A 299 -10.93 27.77 17.87
C LYS A 299 -11.44 26.37 18.11
N ALA A 300 -11.39 25.94 19.37
CA ALA A 300 -11.93 24.65 19.80
C ALA A 300 -12.75 24.80 21.09
N ALA A 301 -13.80 24.00 21.23
CA ALA A 301 -14.59 23.91 22.46
C ALA A 301 -13.92 22.96 23.47
N LYS A 302 -14.17 23.16 24.77
CA LYS A 302 -13.69 22.25 25.81
C LYS A 302 -14.16 20.81 25.54
N GLY A 303 -13.24 19.87 25.54
CA GLY A 303 -13.49 18.45 25.29
C GLY A 303 -13.65 18.07 23.82
N GLU A 304 -13.50 19.03 22.89
CA GLU A 304 -13.53 18.72 21.46
C GLU A 304 -12.30 17.86 21.09
N ASN A 305 -12.57 16.66 20.58
CA ASN A 305 -11.56 15.65 20.25
C ASN A 305 -11.19 15.77 18.76
N LEU A 306 -9.98 16.28 18.50
CA LEU A 306 -9.50 16.66 17.18
C LEU A 306 -8.36 15.76 16.72
N THR A 307 -8.27 15.59 15.41
CA THR A 307 -7.08 15.10 14.72
C THR A 307 -6.52 16.26 13.91
N LEU A 308 -5.28 16.64 14.20
CA LEU A 308 -4.53 17.59 13.39
C LEU A 308 -3.49 16.80 12.61
N LYS A 309 -3.53 16.91 11.28
CA LYS A 309 -2.62 16.19 10.38
C LYS A 309 -2.00 17.17 9.41
N VAL A 310 -0.67 17.20 9.35
CA VAL A 310 0.02 17.85 8.23
C VAL A 310 0.20 16.81 7.13
N LEU A 311 0.02 17.23 5.89
CA LEU A 311 0.28 16.46 4.69
C LEU A 311 1.39 17.22 3.93
N ALA A 312 2.62 16.74 4.05
CA ALA A 312 3.80 17.31 3.38
C ALA A 312 4.51 16.21 2.58
N ARG A 313 5.30 15.35 3.22
CA ARG A 313 6.02 14.24 2.55
C ARG A 313 5.05 13.23 1.94
N GLY A 314 3.88 13.05 2.54
CA GLY A 314 2.77 12.27 1.99
C GLY A 314 2.18 12.84 0.70
N LEU A 315 2.36 14.13 0.43
CA LEU A 315 2.08 14.81 -0.84
C LEU A 315 3.35 15.11 -1.66
N ARG A 316 4.48 14.51 -1.27
CA ARG A 316 5.78 14.61 -1.95
C ARG A 316 6.48 15.96 -1.85
N SER A 317 6.16 16.74 -0.83
CA SER A 317 6.94 17.91 -0.43
C SER A 317 8.27 17.49 0.21
N PRO A 318 9.37 18.27 0.04
CA PRO A 318 10.63 18.06 0.75
C PRO A 318 10.56 18.43 2.25
N LEU A 319 9.48 19.10 2.68
CA LEU A 319 9.27 19.51 4.07
C LEU A 319 9.15 18.31 5.00
N ASP A 320 10.03 18.23 5.99
CA ASP A 320 9.96 17.26 7.09
C ASP A 320 9.22 17.91 8.26
N ALA A 321 7.91 17.81 8.26
CA ALA A 321 7.08 18.67 9.10
C ALA A 321 7.11 18.26 10.58
N LEU A 322 7.30 19.23 11.46
CA LEU A 322 6.98 19.11 12.88
C LEU A 322 5.73 19.94 13.18
N LEU A 323 4.74 19.31 13.81
CA LEU A 323 3.50 19.95 14.24
C LEU A 323 3.47 20.09 15.76
N ALA A 324 3.13 21.28 16.24
CA ALA A 324 2.85 21.54 17.64
C ALA A 324 1.49 22.24 17.84
N VAL A 325 0.81 21.94 18.94
CA VAL A 325 -0.39 22.67 19.39
C VAL A 325 -0.02 23.49 20.61
N ARG A 326 -0.25 24.81 20.55
CA ARG A 326 -0.01 25.75 21.66
C ARG A 326 -1.29 26.43 22.10
N ASP A 327 -1.36 26.77 23.39
CA ASP A 327 -2.43 27.64 23.92
C ASP A 327 -2.16 29.14 23.67
N ALA A 328 -3.14 29.98 23.99
CA ALA A 328 -3.03 31.44 23.87
C ALA A 328 -1.93 32.08 24.76
N LYS A 329 -1.38 31.36 25.74
CA LYS A 329 -0.24 31.80 26.57
C LYS A 329 1.10 31.32 26.00
N GLY A 330 1.10 30.61 24.88
CA GLY A 330 2.28 30.06 24.23
C GLY A 330 2.77 28.73 24.82
N LYS A 331 2.01 28.11 25.73
CA LYS A 331 2.38 26.80 26.30
C LYS A 331 2.19 25.72 25.23
N ASN A 332 3.22 24.90 25.03
CA ASN A 332 3.13 23.70 24.21
C ASN A 332 2.23 22.65 24.90
N LEU A 333 1.16 22.24 24.22
CA LEU A 333 0.20 21.26 24.73
C LEU A 333 0.42 19.88 24.14
N ALA A 334 0.84 19.80 22.88
CA ALA A 334 1.16 18.56 22.18
C ALA A 334 2.12 18.84 21.03
N SER A 335 2.94 17.87 20.64
CA SER A 335 3.83 17.96 19.48
C SER A 335 4.15 16.59 18.90
N ASN A 336 4.31 16.50 17.58
CA ASN A 336 4.68 15.28 16.87
C ASN A 336 5.34 15.61 15.53
N ASP A 337 6.18 14.69 15.04
CA ASP A 337 6.85 14.69 13.73
C ASP A 337 6.44 13.47 12.87
N ASP A 338 6.43 12.24 13.41
CA ASP A 338 6.35 11.01 12.57
C ASP A 338 5.23 9.99 12.90
N LEU A 339 4.12 10.37 13.54
CA LEU A 339 3.07 9.39 13.88
C LEU A 339 2.22 8.95 12.66
N GLY A 340 2.17 9.76 11.59
CA GLY A 340 1.38 9.50 10.39
C GLY A 340 2.13 8.79 9.26
N GLY A 341 3.28 8.18 9.56
CA GLY A 341 4.33 7.92 8.58
C GLY A 341 5.36 9.06 8.63
N PRO A 342 5.86 9.56 7.50
CA PRO A 342 6.82 10.67 7.48
C PRO A 342 6.17 12.06 7.70
N ASP A 343 4.92 12.10 8.15
CA ASP A 343 4.13 13.32 8.35
C ASP A 343 3.49 13.30 9.75
N PRO A 344 3.39 14.46 10.44
CA PRO A 344 2.92 14.49 11.82
C PRO A 344 1.39 14.39 11.93
N VAL A 345 0.95 13.61 12.93
CA VAL A 345 -0.45 13.48 13.30
C VAL A 345 -0.59 13.65 14.82
N LEU A 346 -1.43 14.60 15.24
CA LEU A 346 -1.79 14.81 16.63
C LEU A 346 -3.26 14.46 16.88
N GLN A 347 -3.48 13.48 17.75
CA GLN A 347 -4.79 13.24 18.37
C GLN A 347 -4.84 14.06 19.67
N TRP A 348 -5.65 15.11 19.69
CA TRP A 348 -5.64 16.08 20.76
C TRP A 348 -7.05 16.48 21.19
N THR A 349 -7.28 16.53 22.50
CA THR A 349 -8.55 16.98 23.08
C THR A 349 -8.36 18.35 23.72
N ALA A 350 -9.17 19.32 23.33
CA ALA A 350 -9.06 20.68 23.84
C ALA A 350 -9.38 20.73 25.35
N PRO A 351 -8.45 21.20 26.21
CA PRO A 351 -8.65 21.22 27.66
C PRO A 351 -9.67 22.28 28.11
N GLU A 352 -9.78 23.38 27.37
CA GLU A 352 -10.69 24.49 27.63
C GLU A 352 -11.27 24.99 26.30
N ALA A 353 -12.31 25.83 26.37
CA ALA A 353 -12.81 26.50 25.17
C ALA A 353 -11.94 27.74 24.92
N GLY A 354 -11.43 27.90 23.69
CA GLY A 354 -10.55 29.03 23.39
C GLY A 354 -9.89 28.97 22.03
N GLU A 355 -8.98 29.90 21.84
CA GLU A 355 -8.09 29.98 20.68
C GLU A 355 -6.80 29.21 20.96
N TYR A 356 -6.39 28.43 19.96
CA TYR A 356 -5.20 27.60 19.96
C TYR A 356 -4.42 27.84 18.67
N PHE A 357 -3.14 27.44 18.67
CA PHE A 357 -2.25 27.61 17.53
C PHE A 357 -1.67 26.26 17.13
N ALA A 358 -1.88 25.86 15.88
CA ALA A 358 -1.08 24.86 15.23
C ALA A 358 0.18 25.55 14.70
N VAL A 359 1.36 25.09 15.13
CA VAL A 359 2.66 25.63 14.72
C VAL A 359 3.36 24.58 13.88
N ILE A 360 3.71 24.94 12.65
CA ILE A 360 4.30 24.05 11.66
C ILE A 360 5.68 24.59 11.29
N ARG A 361 6.67 23.70 11.21
CA ARG A 361 8.02 24.04 10.75
C ARG A 361 8.71 22.81 10.17
N ASP A 362 9.78 23.01 9.42
CA ASP A 362 10.69 21.92 9.07
C ASP A 362 11.47 21.45 10.32
N GLN A 363 11.64 20.14 10.46
CA GLN A 363 12.35 19.53 11.60
C GLN A 363 13.80 20.03 11.66
N LEU A 364 14.45 20.15 10.49
CA LEU A 364 15.81 20.68 10.30
C LEU A 364 15.85 22.20 10.09
N GLN A 365 14.71 22.89 10.25
CA GLN A 365 14.57 24.35 10.12
C GLN A 365 14.92 24.90 8.73
N ARG A 366 14.83 24.07 7.69
CA ARG A 366 14.94 24.50 6.31
C ARG A 366 13.63 25.18 5.86
N GLY A 367 13.67 25.81 4.70
CA GLY A 367 12.49 26.28 3.99
C GLY A 367 12.83 26.59 2.55
N GLY A 368 11.80 26.74 1.73
CA GLY A 368 11.92 26.99 0.30
C GLY A 368 10.56 27.07 -0.38
N PRO A 369 10.51 27.56 -1.62
CA PRO A 369 9.26 27.75 -2.35
C PRO A 369 8.49 26.46 -2.62
N ASP A 370 9.14 25.30 -2.52
CA ASP A 370 8.56 23.97 -2.72
C ASP A 370 8.23 23.22 -1.42
N PHE A 371 8.50 23.81 -0.24
CA PHE A 371 8.17 23.27 1.09
C PHE A 371 6.68 23.46 1.42
N THR A 372 5.84 23.07 0.47
CA THR A 372 4.38 23.20 0.56
C THR A 372 3.77 22.15 1.49
N TYR A 373 2.65 22.47 2.13
CA TYR A 373 1.92 21.54 2.98
C TYR A 373 0.42 21.81 3.02
N ARG A 374 -0.34 20.81 3.47
CA ARG A 374 -1.74 20.96 3.89
C ARG A 374 -1.93 20.51 5.33
N LEU A 375 -2.39 21.41 6.20
CA LEU A 375 -2.90 21.07 7.52
C LEU A 375 -4.39 20.70 7.40
N GLU A 376 -4.81 19.55 7.91
CA GLU A 376 -6.23 19.20 8.13
C GLU A 376 -6.50 19.14 9.64
N ILE A 377 -7.54 19.84 10.10
CA ILE A 377 -8.04 19.79 11.48
C ILE A 377 -9.46 19.22 11.45
N THR A 378 -9.61 17.96 11.83
CA THR A 378 -10.88 17.23 11.77
C THR A 378 -11.33 16.77 13.15
N ARG A 379 -12.64 16.56 13.31
CA ARG A 379 -13.17 15.90 14.50
C ARG A 379 -12.86 14.40 14.42
N ARG A 380 -12.52 13.80 15.56
CA ARG A 380 -12.27 12.36 15.62
C ARG A 380 -13.60 11.61 15.64
N GLU A 381 -13.95 11.02 14.51
CA GLU A 381 -15.18 10.24 14.34
C GLU A 381 -14.92 8.75 14.60
N PRO A 382 -15.92 8.00 15.10
CA PRO A 382 -15.90 6.55 15.12
C PRO A 382 -15.57 5.97 13.73
N ALA A 383 -14.57 5.09 13.64
CA ALA A 383 -14.21 4.42 12.39
C ALA A 383 -13.98 2.92 12.62
N ILE A 384 -14.29 2.13 11.59
CA ILE A 384 -14.00 0.69 11.53
C ILE A 384 -13.37 0.37 10.19
N ALA A 385 -12.48 -0.61 10.17
CA ALA A 385 -11.80 -1.06 8.95
C ALA A 385 -11.38 -2.52 9.06
N ALA A 386 -11.03 -3.12 7.92
CA ALA A 386 -10.40 -4.44 7.88
C ALA A 386 -9.13 -4.42 7.02
N SER A 387 -8.25 -5.40 7.25
CA SER A 387 -7.07 -5.65 6.43
C SER A 387 -6.70 -7.14 6.44
N LEU A 388 -5.91 -7.58 5.46
CA LEU A 388 -5.29 -8.90 5.49
C LEU A 388 -3.93 -8.83 6.21
N PRO A 389 -3.60 -9.81 7.07
CA PRO A 389 -2.34 -9.80 7.81
C PRO A 389 -1.13 -9.99 6.89
N VAL A 390 0.00 -9.41 7.28
CA VAL A 390 1.31 -9.75 6.71
C VAL A 390 1.82 -10.99 7.44
N VAL A 391 1.91 -12.11 6.72
CA VAL A 391 2.25 -13.42 7.30
C VAL A 391 3.72 -13.79 7.16
N GLU A 392 4.49 -13.02 6.39
CA GLU A 392 5.92 -13.23 6.17
C GLU A 392 6.63 -11.89 6.01
N ARG A 393 7.77 -11.74 6.67
CA ARG A 393 8.62 -10.55 6.61
C ARG A 393 9.18 -10.40 5.19
N ASN A 394 9.19 -9.17 4.67
CA ASN A 394 9.64 -8.83 3.31
C ASN A 394 8.87 -9.56 2.19
N ASN A 395 7.68 -10.07 2.50
CA ASN A 395 6.79 -10.72 1.54
C ASN A 395 5.33 -10.40 1.90
N SER A 396 5.01 -9.11 1.90
CA SER A 396 3.68 -8.60 2.20
C SER A 396 2.55 -9.25 1.37
N GLN A 397 2.84 -9.82 0.20
CA GLN A 397 1.83 -10.36 -0.73
C GLN A 397 1.37 -11.78 -0.42
N LYS A 398 2.13 -12.51 0.42
CA LYS A 398 1.84 -13.91 0.71
C LYS A 398 0.45 -14.05 1.32
N TRP A 399 -0.36 -14.92 0.72
CA TRP A 399 -1.74 -15.22 1.12
C TRP A 399 -2.71 -14.02 1.07
N LYS A 400 -2.40 -12.99 0.26
CA LYS A 400 -3.30 -11.86 0.00
C LYS A 400 -4.21 -12.04 -1.23
N VAL A 401 -4.31 -13.28 -1.72
CA VAL A 401 -5.25 -13.68 -2.75
C VAL A 401 -6.03 -14.88 -2.26
N ILE A 402 -7.35 -14.87 -2.48
CA ILE A 402 -8.26 -15.93 -2.05
C ILE A 402 -8.44 -16.92 -3.21
N ASN A 403 -7.70 -18.02 -3.19
CA ASN A 403 -7.85 -19.10 -4.17
C ASN A 403 -8.73 -20.20 -3.57
N VAL A 404 -9.90 -20.46 -4.14
CA VAL A 404 -10.88 -21.44 -3.65
C VAL A 404 -10.97 -22.59 -4.66
N PRO A 405 -10.45 -23.79 -4.35
CA PRO A 405 -10.58 -24.92 -5.26
C PRO A 405 -12.04 -25.32 -5.45
N ARG A 406 -12.43 -25.68 -6.68
CA ARG A 406 -13.79 -26.16 -6.98
C ARG A 406 -14.22 -27.28 -6.04
N GLY A 407 -15.47 -27.23 -5.57
CA GLY A 407 -16.03 -28.23 -4.66
C GLY A 407 -15.36 -28.25 -3.28
N ASN A 408 -14.65 -27.19 -2.90
CA ASN A 408 -13.81 -27.16 -1.71
C ASN A 408 -13.82 -25.77 -1.05
N ARG A 409 -13.01 -25.62 0.01
CA ARG A 409 -12.95 -24.41 0.83
C ARG A 409 -11.55 -23.85 0.95
N TYR A 410 -11.48 -22.56 1.19
CA TYR A 410 -10.28 -21.84 1.59
C TYR A 410 -10.61 -20.92 2.77
N ALA A 411 -9.65 -20.70 3.66
CA ALA A 411 -9.86 -19.81 4.80
C ALA A 411 -8.72 -18.82 4.99
N ALA A 412 -9.09 -17.60 5.36
CA ALA A 412 -8.16 -16.50 5.66
C ALA A 412 -8.44 -15.93 7.05
N VAL A 413 -7.41 -15.34 7.66
CA VAL A 413 -7.58 -14.45 8.81
C VAL A 413 -7.76 -13.03 8.29
N VAL A 414 -8.72 -12.31 8.86
CA VAL A 414 -8.93 -10.89 8.60
C VAL A 414 -8.68 -10.12 9.90
N ASN A 415 -7.91 -9.05 9.81
CA ASN A 415 -7.70 -8.09 10.90
C ASN A 415 -8.81 -7.04 10.87
N PHE A 416 -9.22 -6.57 12.04
CA PHE A 416 -10.27 -5.57 12.23
C PHE A 416 -9.79 -4.46 13.16
N THR A 417 -9.96 -3.22 12.71
CA THR A 417 -9.62 -2.02 13.48
C THR A 417 -10.90 -1.31 13.91
N ARG A 418 -10.89 -0.79 15.13
CA ARG A 418 -11.95 0.06 15.69
C ARG A 418 -11.30 1.31 16.27
N GLU A 419 -11.73 2.47 15.83
CA GLU A 419 -11.23 3.75 16.33
C GLU A 419 -12.37 4.52 16.97
N ASN A 420 -12.15 4.98 18.21
CA ASN A 420 -13.14 5.73 18.99
C ASN A 420 -14.51 5.04 19.12
N ILE A 421 -14.54 3.70 19.09
CA ILE A 421 -15.75 2.89 19.22
C ILE A 421 -15.43 1.50 19.79
N GLY A 422 -16.32 0.99 20.64
CA GLY A 422 -16.32 -0.41 21.07
C GLY A 422 -17.62 -1.08 20.59
N CYS A 423 -17.53 -1.91 19.55
CA CYS A 423 -18.68 -2.61 18.98
C CYS A 423 -18.28 -3.99 18.44
N ASP A 424 -19.25 -4.87 18.27
CA ASP A 424 -19.04 -6.08 17.49
C ASP A 424 -19.05 -5.72 15.99
N LEU A 425 -18.51 -6.59 15.13
CA LEU A 425 -18.45 -6.33 13.70
C LEU A 425 -18.96 -7.51 12.88
N ASN A 426 -19.69 -7.20 11.80
CA ASN A 426 -19.98 -8.13 10.72
C ASN A 426 -19.03 -7.85 9.54
N PHE A 427 -18.57 -8.92 8.89
CA PHE A 427 -17.73 -8.83 7.70
C PHE A 427 -18.42 -9.49 6.52
N GLU A 428 -18.61 -8.74 5.43
CA GLU A 428 -19.47 -9.14 4.32
C GLU A 428 -18.79 -8.82 2.98
N PRO A 429 -18.91 -9.69 1.95
CA PRO A 429 -18.47 -9.34 0.61
C PRO A 429 -19.52 -8.45 -0.06
N GLU A 430 -19.10 -7.48 -0.85
CA GLU A 430 -20.02 -6.74 -1.72
C GLU A 430 -20.46 -7.59 -2.92
N SER A 431 -19.56 -8.44 -3.41
CA SER A 431 -19.79 -9.45 -4.43
C SER A 431 -18.76 -10.58 -4.29
N LEU A 432 -19.03 -11.72 -4.92
CA LEU A 432 -18.12 -12.86 -5.06
C LEU A 432 -18.25 -13.46 -6.46
N PRO A 433 -17.30 -14.30 -6.91
CA PRO A 433 -17.47 -15.07 -8.14
C PRO A 433 -18.70 -15.97 -8.06
N ALA A 434 -19.34 -16.22 -9.20
CA ALA A 434 -20.50 -17.10 -9.26
C ALA A 434 -20.15 -18.51 -8.72
N GLY A 435 -20.99 -19.03 -7.83
CA GLY A 435 -20.77 -20.33 -7.18
C GLY A 435 -19.84 -20.28 -5.96
N VAL A 436 -19.39 -19.10 -5.52
CA VAL A 436 -18.61 -18.93 -4.28
C VAL A 436 -19.47 -18.32 -3.18
N ALA A 437 -19.43 -18.94 -2.00
CA ALA A 437 -20.04 -18.43 -0.78
C ALA A 437 -18.97 -18.06 0.25
N MET A 438 -19.28 -17.11 1.14
CA MET A 438 -18.43 -16.71 2.26
C MET A 438 -19.16 -16.91 3.58
N LYS A 439 -18.45 -17.43 4.58
CA LYS A 439 -18.90 -17.60 5.98
C LYS A 439 -17.92 -16.87 6.89
N ALA A 440 -18.40 -15.84 7.57
CA ALA A 440 -17.65 -15.10 8.60
C ALA A 440 -18.46 -15.07 9.91
N PRO A 441 -17.83 -15.31 11.07
CA PRO A 441 -18.49 -15.17 12.36
C PRO A 441 -18.70 -13.70 12.72
N LEU A 442 -19.56 -13.44 13.71
CA LEU A 442 -19.59 -12.15 14.40
C LEU A 442 -18.23 -11.91 15.07
N ILE A 443 -17.60 -10.78 14.78
CA ILE A 443 -16.31 -10.41 15.36
C ILE A 443 -16.58 -9.63 16.64
N HIS A 444 -16.48 -10.31 17.77
CA HIS A 444 -16.72 -9.70 19.08
C HIS A 444 -15.74 -8.54 19.35
N LYS A 445 -16.19 -7.50 20.05
CA LYS A 445 -15.41 -6.30 20.40
C LYS A 445 -14.10 -6.59 21.14
N SER A 446 -13.97 -7.76 21.75
CA SER A 446 -12.75 -8.18 22.47
C SER A 446 -11.64 -8.72 21.58
N VAL A 447 -11.88 -8.89 20.26
CA VAL A 447 -10.88 -9.39 19.32
C VAL A 447 -10.71 -8.45 18.13
N SER A 448 -9.49 -8.41 17.60
CA SER A 448 -9.08 -7.62 16.44
C SER A 448 -8.77 -8.48 15.21
N ALA A 449 -9.06 -9.78 15.25
CA ALA A 449 -8.92 -10.69 14.12
C ALA A 449 -9.94 -11.82 14.20
N GLY A 450 -10.25 -12.44 13.06
CA GLY A 450 -11.12 -13.62 13.00
C GLY A 450 -11.02 -14.39 11.68
N PRO A 451 -11.52 -15.63 11.64
CA PRO A 451 -11.44 -16.49 10.47
C PRO A 451 -12.59 -16.20 9.50
N VAL A 452 -12.30 -16.28 8.21
CA VAL A 452 -13.29 -16.18 7.14
C VAL A 452 -13.10 -17.36 6.20
N VAL A 453 -14.16 -18.12 5.95
CA VAL A 453 -14.15 -19.30 5.07
C VAL A 453 -14.88 -18.98 3.77
N PHE A 454 -14.24 -19.28 2.65
CA PHE A 454 -14.79 -19.23 1.32
C PHE A 454 -15.01 -20.66 0.83
N GLU A 455 -16.13 -20.92 0.15
CA GLU A 455 -16.51 -22.25 -0.33
C GLU A 455 -17.00 -22.13 -1.78
N ALA A 456 -16.40 -22.91 -2.68
CA ALA A 456 -16.80 -22.95 -4.09
C ALA A 456 -17.60 -24.21 -4.39
N ALA A 457 -18.71 -24.06 -5.11
CA ALA A 457 -19.46 -25.19 -5.63
C ALA A 457 -18.59 -26.06 -6.55
N ALA A 458 -18.91 -27.36 -6.67
CA ALA A 458 -18.15 -28.30 -7.51
C ALA A 458 -18.20 -27.92 -9.01
N ASP A 459 -19.28 -27.30 -9.44
CA ASP A 459 -19.54 -26.82 -10.79
C ASP A 459 -19.23 -25.32 -10.99
N ALA A 460 -18.69 -24.64 -9.98
CA ALA A 460 -18.27 -23.24 -10.11
C ALA A 460 -17.25 -23.09 -11.24
N ALA A 461 -17.39 -22.04 -12.06
CA ALA A 461 -16.48 -21.80 -13.16
C ALA A 461 -15.09 -21.38 -12.64
N VAL A 462 -14.02 -21.93 -13.22
CA VAL A 462 -12.65 -21.49 -12.94
C VAL A 462 -12.46 -20.09 -13.50
N ALA A 463 -12.45 -19.10 -12.61
CA ALA A 463 -12.40 -17.68 -12.93
C ALA A 463 -11.89 -16.90 -11.70
N GLY A 464 -11.40 -15.68 -11.90
CA GLY A 464 -11.02 -14.80 -10.80
C GLY A 464 -11.34 -13.35 -11.07
N THR A 465 -11.87 -12.66 -10.07
CA THR A 465 -12.27 -11.25 -10.18
C THR A 465 -11.92 -10.48 -8.90
N LEU A 466 -11.91 -9.15 -9.01
CA LEU A 466 -11.62 -8.24 -7.90
C LEU A 466 -12.90 -7.90 -7.14
N HIS A 467 -12.89 -8.10 -5.82
CA HIS A 467 -14.07 -7.90 -4.96
C HIS A 467 -13.79 -6.97 -3.79
N ARG A 468 -14.78 -6.15 -3.44
CA ARG A 468 -14.79 -5.31 -2.25
C ARG A 468 -15.39 -6.07 -1.07
N PHE A 469 -14.91 -5.74 0.12
CA PHE A 469 -15.45 -6.28 1.37
C PHE A 469 -15.75 -5.14 2.34
N LYS A 470 -16.86 -5.30 3.07
CA LYS A 470 -17.39 -4.31 3.99
C LYS A 470 -17.31 -4.83 5.42
N VAL A 471 -17.03 -3.92 6.33
CA VAL A 471 -17.12 -4.14 7.77
C VAL A 471 -18.29 -3.29 8.28
N LYS A 472 -19.20 -3.88 9.04
CA LYS A 472 -20.36 -3.16 9.61
C LYS A 472 -20.36 -3.28 11.12
N SER A 473 -20.67 -2.19 11.81
CA SER A 473 -20.89 -2.23 13.26
C SER A 473 -22.10 -3.11 13.61
N ALA A 474 -22.00 -3.82 14.73
CA ALA A 474 -23.02 -4.68 15.29
C ALA A 474 -23.08 -4.49 16.82
N GLY A 475 -24.14 -5.00 17.45
CA GLY A 475 -24.27 -4.98 18.92
C GLY A 475 -24.73 -3.64 19.51
N GLY A 476 -25.55 -2.86 18.79
CA GLY A 476 -26.28 -1.70 19.35
C GLY A 476 -25.57 -0.34 19.26
N ALA A 477 -24.38 -0.27 18.66
CA ALA A 477 -23.76 1.01 18.30
C ALA A 477 -24.51 1.67 17.12
N ALA A 478 -24.28 2.97 16.89
CA ALA A 478 -24.75 3.62 15.68
C ALA A 478 -24.23 2.86 14.43
N PRO A 479 -25.06 2.66 13.40
CA PRO A 479 -24.63 2.00 12.17
C PRO A 479 -23.42 2.73 11.58
N LEU A 480 -22.34 1.99 11.41
CA LEU A 480 -21.09 2.44 10.83
C LEU A 480 -20.63 1.41 9.82
N GLU A 481 -20.11 1.87 8.70
CA GLU A 481 -19.58 1.02 7.64
C GLU A 481 -18.13 1.39 7.36
N GLY A 482 -17.29 0.38 7.23
CA GLY A 482 -15.90 0.47 6.80
C GLY A 482 -15.63 -0.50 5.66
N VAL A 483 -14.41 -0.45 5.14
CA VAL A 483 -13.98 -1.31 4.04
C VAL A 483 -12.72 -2.07 4.42
N LEU A 484 -12.52 -3.23 3.77
CA LEU A 484 -11.21 -3.86 3.76
C LEU A 484 -10.29 -3.09 2.82
N ARG A 485 -9.13 -2.68 3.33
CA ARG A 485 -8.03 -2.15 2.50
C ARG A 485 -6.82 -3.05 2.64
N ASP A 486 -6.18 -3.29 1.51
CA ASP A 486 -4.97 -4.07 1.45
C ASP A 486 -3.81 -3.26 0.90
N VAL A 487 -2.63 -3.49 1.48
CA VAL A 487 -1.38 -2.87 1.10
C VAL A 487 -0.39 -3.96 0.73
N VAL A 488 0.10 -3.89 -0.50
CA VAL A 488 1.18 -4.71 -1.02
C VAL A 488 2.42 -3.84 -1.12
N ASN A 489 3.45 -4.18 -0.35
CA ASN A 489 4.77 -3.60 -0.48
C ASN A 489 5.51 -4.38 -1.57
N HIS A 490 5.81 -3.72 -2.69
CA HIS A 490 6.60 -4.31 -3.76
C HIS A 490 8.09 -4.28 -3.45
N VAL A 491 8.55 -3.18 -2.83
CA VAL A 491 9.94 -3.01 -2.38
C VAL A 491 9.90 -2.60 -0.91
N GLU A 492 10.38 -3.49 -0.04
CA GLU A 492 10.51 -3.23 1.40
C GLU A 492 11.84 -3.76 1.92
N VAL A 493 12.48 -2.98 2.79
CA VAL A 493 13.77 -3.30 3.36
C VAL A 493 13.65 -3.31 4.88
N ASN A 494 13.39 -4.48 5.46
CA ASN A 494 13.49 -4.74 6.90
C ASN A 494 13.00 -3.57 7.78
N ASN A 495 13.91 -2.95 8.54
CA ASN A 495 13.61 -1.89 9.50
C ASN A 495 13.50 -0.49 8.86
N GLN A 496 13.81 -0.35 7.56
CA GLN A 496 13.66 0.90 6.81
C GLN A 496 12.22 1.06 6.27
N GLY A 497 11.43 -0.02 6.23
CA GLY A 497 10.05 0.02 5.77
C GLY A 497 9.90 -0.14 4.25
N ALA A 498 8.77 0.32 3.73
CA ALA A 498 8.40 0.14 2.32
C ALA A 498 8.77 1.38 1.48
N TYR A 499 9.55 1.16 0.42
CA TYR A 499 9.93 2.19 -0.55
C TYR A 499 8.88 2.31 -1.65
N HIS A 500 8.25 1.19 -2.06
CA HIS A 500 7.14 1.20 -2.99
C HIS A 500 6.03 0.25 -2.50
N SER A 501 4.80 0.75 -2.49
CA SER A 501 3.61 -0.01 -2.13
C SER A 501 2.45 0.35 -3.06
N ALA A 502 1.61 -0.64 -3.33
CA ALA A 502 0.30 -0.49 -3.93
C ALA A 502 -0.78 -0.73 -2.89
N GLU A 503 -1.81 0.12 -2.89
CA GLU A 503 -2.98 0.01 -2.03
C GLU A 503 -4.20 -0.30 -2.88
N SER A 504 -5.07 -1.18 -2.39
CA SER A 504 -6.32 -1.55 -3.05
C SER A 504 -7.44 -1.76 -2.03
N ASP A 505 -8.64 -1.33 -2.38
CA ASP A 505 -9.87 -1.67 -1.65
C ASP A 505 -10.56 -2.93 -2.21
N ARG A 506 -9.89 -3.62 -3.13
CA ARG A 506 -10.33 -4.87 -3.75
C ARG A 506 -9.31 -5.98 -3.57
N ILE A 507 -9.80 -7.18 -3.29
CA ILE A 507 -9.02 -8.42 -3.19
C ILE A 507 -9.44 -9.35 -4.31
N VAL A 508 -8.47 -10.07 -4.88
CA VAL A 508 -8.79 -11.11 -5.85
C VAL A 508 -9.37 -12.32 -5.13
N VAL A 509 -10.55 -12.75 -5.57
CA VAL A 509 -11.13 -14.05 -5.23
C VAL A 509 -11.19 -14.86 -6.53
N ALA A 510 -10.55 -16.02 -6.53
CA ALA A 510 -10.47 -16.89 -7.69
C ALA A 510 -10.94 -18.30 -7.35
N VAL A 511 -11.83 -18.84 -8.18
CA VAL A 511 -12.10 -20.27 -8.22
C VAL A 511 -10.99 -20.93 -9.03
N VAL A 512 -10.31 -21.89 -8.42
CA VAL A 512 -9.20 -22.62 -9.05
C VAL A 512 -9.57 -24.08 -9.30
N ASP A 513 -8.72 -24.78 -10.03
CA ASP A 513 -8.86 -26.20 -10.28
C ASP A 513 -9.03 -27.01 -8.99
N GLU A 514 -9.74 -28.12 -9.09
CA GLU A 514 -10.11 -28.95 -7.95
C GLU A 514 -8.86 -29.48 -7.23
N ALA A 515 -8.78 -29.29 -5.92
CA ALA A 515 -7.72 -29.83 -5.11
C ALA A 515 -7.81 -31.37 -5.00
N PRO A 516 -6.69 -32.09 -4.84
CA PRO A 516 -6.70 -33.55 -4.75
C PRO A 516 -7.10 -34.07 -3.35
N PHE A 517 -7.52 -33.19 -2.44
CA PHE A 517 -8.03 -33.56 -1.12
C PHE A 517 -9.01 -32.50 -0.56
N GLN A 518 -9.84 -32.91 0.39
CA GLN A 518 -10.66 -32.04 1.24
C GLN A 518 -10.33 -32.26 2.71
N LEU A 519 -10.67 -31.29 3.56
CA LEU A 519 -10.46 -31.37 5.01
C LEU A 519 -11.77 -31.21 5.79
N GLU A 520 -11.89 -32.00 6.85
CA GLU A 520 -12.95 -31.91 7.84
C GLU A 520 -12.36 -31.79 9.25
N LEU A 521 -12.96 -30.94 10.07
CA LEU A 521 -12.63 -30.80 11.49
C LEU A 521 -13.81 -31.35 12.30
N GLU A 522 -13.57 -32.33 13.15
CA GLU A 522 -14.61 -32.86 14.02
C GLU A 522 -15.00 -31.82 15.08
N THR A 523 -16.31 -31.61 15.25
CA THR A 523 -16.80 -30.70 16.30
C THR A 523 -16.58 -31.33 17.68
N PRO A 524 -15.86 -30.65 18.58
CA PRO A 524 -15.64 -31.21 19.92
C PRO A 524 -16.96 -31.28 20.68
N LEU A 525 -17.25 -32.45 21.24
CA LEU A 525 -18.49 -32.70 22.00
C LEU A 525 -18.46 -32.06 23.39
N VAL A 526 -17.26 -31.79 23.91
CA VAL A 526 -17.02 -31.21 25.23
C VAL A 526 -16.28 -29.88 25.08
N PRO A 527 -16.53 -28.90 25.98
CA PRO A 527 -15.76 -27.67 25.99
C PRO A 527 -14.32 -27.93 26.42
N ILE A 528 -13.39 -27.12 25.93
CA ILE A 528 -12.07 -26.99 26.56
C ILE A 528 -12.23 -26.13 27.81
N VAL A 529 -11.74 -26.62 28.95
CA VAL A 529 -11.73 -25.84 30.20
C VAL A 529 -10.44 -25.04 30.30
N LYS A 530 -10.46 -23.89 30.99
CA LYS A 530 -9.24 -23.14 31.32
C LYS A 530 -8.19 -24.04 32.00
N ASN A 531 -6.92 -23.84 31.67
CA ASN A 531 -5.78 -24.69 32.06
C ASN A 531 -5.90 -26.15 31.57
N GLY A 532 -6.79 -26.42 30.62
CA GLY A 532 -7.01 -27.74 30.03
C GLY A 532 -6.41 -27.87 28.64
N THR A 533 -6.41 -29.10 28.16
CA THR A 533 -5.96 -29.45 26.80
C THR A 533 -7.07 -30.23 26.09
N LEU A 534 -7.14 -30.12 24.77
CA LEU A 534 -8.10 -30.81 23.93
C LEU A 534 -7.41 -31.25 22.63
N GLN A 535 -7.68 -32.47 22.19
CA GLN A 535 -7.22 -32.97 20.89
C GLN A 535 -8.34 -32.85 19.88
N LEU A 536 -8.15 -32.02 18.86
CA LEU A 536 -9.09 -31.87 17.76
C LEU A 536 -8.73 -32.82 16.62
N LYS A 537 -9.69 -33.63 16.16
CA LYS A 537 -9.47 -34.57 15.07
C LYS A 537 -9.71 -33.90 13.72
N VAL A 538 -8.69 -33.92 12.87
CA VAL A 538 -8.75 -33.45 11.48
C VAL A 538 -8.75 -34.67 10.56
N LYS A 539 -9.68 -34.71 9.61
CA LYS A 539 -9.80 -35.76 8.59
C LYS A 539 -9.48 -35.21 7.21
N ALA A 540 -8.73 -35.97 6.43
CA ALA A 540 -8.49 -35.69 5.01
C ALA A 540 -9.22 -36.71 4.13
N LEU A 541 -10.00 -36.19 3.19
CA LEU A 541 -10.64 -36.96 2.13
C LEU A 541 -9.79 -36.79 0.86
N ARG A 542 -8.99 -37.80 0.53
CA ARG A 542 -8.04 -37.75 -0.60
C ARG A 542 -8.65 -38.35 -1.85
N LYS A 543 -8.35 -37.76 -3.02
CA LYS A 543 -8.62 -38.41 -4.30
C LYS A 543 -7.75 -39.66 -4.46
N GLU A 544 -8.25 -40.62 -5.24
CA GLU A 544 -7.52 -41.84 -5.55
C GLU A 544 -6.11 -41.53 -6.08
N GLY A 545 -5.11 -42.18 -5.51
CA GLY A 545 -3.70 -42.01 -5.89
C GLY A 545 -2.96 -40.83 -5.25
N TYR A 546 -3.64 -39.89 -4.59
CA TYR A 546 -2.97 -38.75 -3.95
C TYR A 546 -2.52 -39.07 -2.52
N LYS A 547 -1.21 -39.04 -2.28
CA LYS A 547 -0.59 -39.55 -1.04
C LYS A 547 0.32 -38.56 -0.31
N GLU A 548 0.45 -37.33 -0.82
CA GLU A 548 1.34 -36.32 -0.26
C GLU A 548 0.99 -35.98 1.21
N ALA A 549 2.01 -35.62 1.99
CA ALA A 549 1.78 -35.09 3.34
C ALA A 549 1.04 -33.75 3.26
N ILE A 550 0.16 -33.50 4.23
CA ILE A 550 -0.60 -32.24 4.34
C ILE A 550 -0.13 -31.51 5.60
N THR A 551 0.34 -30.28 5.44
CA THR A 551 0.71 -29.39 6.55
C THR A 551 -0.54 -28.71 7.06
N LEU A 552 -0.99 -29.04 8.26
CA LEU A 552 -2.15 -28.45 8.91
C LEU A 552 -1.72 -27.26 9.76
N ARG A 553 -2.50 -26.17 9.70
CA ARG A 553 -2.32 -24.96 10.50
C ARG A 553 -3.65 -24.60 11.17
N PHE A 554 -3.61 -24.41 12.49
CA PHE A 554 -4.71 -23.74 13.18
C PHE A 554 -4.76 -22.28 12.74
N LEU A 555 -5.81 -21.89 12.02
CA LEU A 555 -5.80 -20.66 11.22
C LEU A 555 -5.65 -19.40 12.09
N TRP A 556 -6.29 -19.39 13.26
CA TRP A 556 -6.23 -18.30 14.22
C TRP A 556 -6.50 -18.84 15.62
N ASN A 557 -5.97 -18.19 16.65
CA ASN A 557 -6.19 -18.58 18.04
C ASN A 557 -7.16 -17.60 18.72
N PRO A 558 -8.30 -18.09 19.27
CA PRO A 558 -9.13 -17.31 20.18
C PRO A 558 -8.34 -16.85 21.43
N PRO A 559 -8.80 -15.81 22.16
CA PRO A 559 -8.12 -15.32 23.35
C PRO A 559 -7.82 -16.41 24.39
N GLY A 560 -6.54 -16.56 24.73
CA GLY A 560 -6.02 -17.56 25.68
C GLY A 560 -5.97 -19.00 25.17
N ILE A 561 -6.19 -19.23 23.87
CA ILE A 561 -5.93 -20.51 23.22
C ILE A 561 -4.52 -20.54 22.63
N GLY A 562 -3.78 -21.62 22.89
CA GLY A 562 -2.48 -21.90 22.33
C GLY A 562 -2.48 -23.20 21.53
N THR A 563 -1.78 -23.21 20.40
CA THR A 563 -1.68 -24.35 19.50
C THR A 563 -0.28 -24.45 18.90
N PRO A 564 0.17 -25.64 18.46
CA PRO A 564 1.32 -25.74 17.57
C PRO A 564 1.12 -24.91 16.30
N VAL A 565 2.22 -24.33 15.77
CA VAL A 565 2.19 -23.51 14.54
C VAL A 565 1.69 -24.32 13.35
N THR A 566 2.15 -25.57 13.25
CA THR A 566 1.71 -26.55 12.26
C THR A 566 1.72 -27.96 12.84
N VAL A 567 0.85 -28.82 12.32
CA VAL A 567 0.86 -30.27 12.54
C VAL A 567 0.95 -30.97 11.19
N ALA A 568 1.80 -31.97 11.06
CA ALA A 568 1.89 -32.76 9.84
C ALA A 568 0.83 -33.87 9.85
N LEU A 569 -0.03 -33.90 8.83
CA LEU A 569 -0.77 -35.10 8.46
C LEU A 569 0.10 -35.87 7.46
N ALA A 570 0.73 -36.94 7.96
CA ALA A 570 1.72 -37.70 7.21
C ALA A 570 1.18 -38.25 5.88
N ALA A 571 2.10 -38.54 4.96
CA ALA A 571 1.80 -39.23 3.72
C ALA A 571 1.03 -40.54 4.00
N ASP A 572 0.10 -40.88 3.13
CA ASP A 572 -0.80 -42.04 3.27
C ASP A 572 -1.71 -42.05 4.52
N GLN A 573 -1.69 -41.03 5.37
CA GLN A 573 -2.61 -40.90 6.51
C GLN A 573 -3.78 -39.96 6.18
N ASN A 574 -4.94 -40.30 6.76
CA ASN A 574 -6.20 -39.56 6.59
C ASN A 574 -6.69 -38.89 7.87
N GLU A 575 -6.04 -39.11 9.02
CA GLU A 575 -6.42 -38.50 10.28
C GLU A 575 -5.19 -37.95 11.02
N ALA A 576 -5.35 -36.78 11.63
CA ALA A 576 -4.37 -36.20 12.54
C ALA A 576 -5.09 -35.62 13.77
N LEU A 577 -4.38 -35.60 14.90
CA LEU A 577 -4.83 -34.91 16.11
C LEU A 577 -4.09 -33.59 16.22
N TYR A 578 -4.84 -32.52 16.43
CA TYR A 578 -4.34 -31.16 16.63
C TYR A 578 -4.55 -30.78 18.09
N GLU A 579 -3.46 -30.65 18.84
CA GLU A 579 -3.53 -30.27 20.25
C GLU A 579 -3.87 -28.78 20.41
N VAL A 580 -4.82 -28.49 21.29
CA VAL A 580 -5.25 -27.16 21.67
C VAL A 580 -5.15 -27.04 23.18
N ASN A 581 -4.55 -25.95 23.65
CA ASN A 581 -4.33 -25.67 25.06
C ASN A 581 -5.05 -24.38 25.45
N ALA A 582 -5.76 -24.35 26.57
CA ALA A 582 -6.38 -23.14 27.11
C ALA A 582 -5.62 -22.65 28.34
N SER A 583 -5.24 -21.37 28.36
CA SER A 583 -4.64 -20.74 29.54
C SER A 583 -5.69 -20.42 30.62
N ALA A 584 -5.24 -19.97 31.79
CA ALA A 584 -6.11 -19.45 32.84
C ALA A 584 -6.93 -18.23 32.40
N ASP A 585 -6.42 -17.46 31.44
CA ASP A 585 -7.04 -16.25 30.90
C ASP A 585 -7.91 -16.52 29.66
N ALA A 586 -8.08 -17.79 29.26
CA ALA A 586 -8.89 -18.13 28.10
C ALA A 586 -10.32 -17.62 28.25
N ALA A 587 -10.81 -16.87 27.26
CA ALA A 587 -12.10 -16.18 27.35
C ALA A 587 -13.25 -17.19 27.20
N PRO A 588 -14.08 -17.42 28.25
CA PRO A 588 -15.22 -18.33 28.14
C PRO A 588 -16.21 -17.87 27.06
N GLY A 589 -16.77 -18.82 26.33
CA GLY A 589 -17.66 -18.54 25.21
C GLY A 589 -17.52 -19.55 24.09
N GLU A 590 -18.27 -19.32 23.01
CA GLU A 590 -18.17 -20.11 21.78
C GLU A 590 -17.41 -19.32 20.72
N TRP A 591 -16.29 -19.89 20.25
CA TRP A 591 -15.43 -19.29 19.25
C TRP A 591 -15.42 -20.13 17.98
N GLN A 592 -15.49 -19.52 16.80
CA GLN A 592 -15.42 -20.25 15.55
C GLN A 592 -13.96 -20.48 15.15
N VAL A 593 -13.59 -21.73 14.86
CA VAL A 593 -12.22 -22.12 14.48
C VAL A 593 -12.23 -22.98 13.22
N CYS A 594 -11.12 -23.01 12.50
CA CYS A 594 -10.91 -23.89 11.35
C CYS A 594 -9.42 -24.19 11.15
N ILE A 595 -9.14 -25.25 10.38
CA ILE A 595 -7.79 -25.66 10.00
C ILE A 595 -7.57 -25.31 8.53
N LEU A 596 -6.43 -24.71 8.22
CA LEU A 596 -5.92 -24.56 6.86
C LEU A 596 -4.88 -25.66 6.61
N GLY A 597 -5.08 -26.45 5.56
CA GLY A 597 -4.11 -27.43 5.09
C GLY A 597 -3.42 -26.95 3.82
N GLU A 598 -2.12 -27.23 3.73
CA GLU A 598 -1.30 -26.98 2.56
C GLU A 598 -0.60 -28.26 2.13
N ALA A 599 -0.67 -28.60 0.84
CA ALA A 599 0.03 -29.76 0.29
C ALA A 599 0.47 -29.51 -1.15
N ASN A 600 1.52 -30.22 -1.56
CA ASN A 600 2.08 -30.08 -2.91
C ASN A 600 1.21 -30.78 -3.96
N THR A 601 1.14 -30.19 -5.14
CA THR A 601 0.59 -30.81 -6.36
C THR A 601 1.61 -30.63 -7.49
N PRO A 602 1.47 -31.33 -8.63
CA PRO A 602 2.30 -31.07 -9.80
C PRO A 602 2.27 -29.61 -10.28
N GLN A 603 1.18 -28.89 -10.00
CA GLN A 603 0.97 -27.48 -10.33
C GLN A 603 1.38 -26.54 -9.18
N GLY A 604 2.09 -27.03 -8.16
CA GLY A 604 2.51 -26.26 -6.98
C GLY A 604 1.64 -26.50 -5.74
N PRO A 605 1.92 -25.81 -4.63
CA PRO A 605 1.18 -25.99 -3.40
C PRO A 605 -0.26 -25.50 -3.54
N VAL A 606 -1.21 -26.28 -3.02
CA VAL A 606 -2.62 -25.92 -2.91
C VAL A 606 -3.01 -25.81 -1.45
N GLN A 607 -3.89 -24.85 -1.15
CA GLN A 607 -4.41 -24.62 0.19
C GLN A 607 -5.90 -24.92 0.24
N VAL A 608 -6.32 -25.68 1.25
CA VAL A 608 -7.70 -26.10 1.48
C VAL A 608 -8.02 -25.93 2.97
N SER A 609 -9.22 -25.49 3.31
CA SER A 609 -9.65 -25.38 4.71
C SER A 609 -10.77 -26.34 5.11
N THR A 610 -10.90 -26.55 6.41
CA THR A 610 -12.12 -27.10 7.00
C THR A 610 -13.24 -26.06 6.99
N SER A 611 -14.47 -26.47 7.31
CA SER A 611 -15.53 -25.53 7.72
C SER A 611 -15.18 -24.85 9.03
N LEU A 612 -15.89 -23.76 9.34
CA LEU A 612 -15.94 -23.22 10.71
C LEU A 612 -16.61 -24.24 11.63
N VAL A 613 -15.99 -24.45 12.80
CA VAL A 613 -16.47 -25.34 13.86
C VAL A 613 -16.47 -24.57 15.18
N PRO A 614 -17.51 -24.70 16.02
CA PRO A 614 -17.52 -24.09 17.34
C PRO A 614 -16.53 -24.77 18.29
N LEU A 615 -15.64 -23.97 18.88
CA LEU A 615 -14.82 -24.32 20.02
C LEU A 615 -15.39 -23.63 21.26
N ARG A 616 -15.97 -24.41 22.18
CA ARG A 616 -16.52 -23.90 23.43
C ARG A 616 -15.43 -23.87 24.50
N ILE A 617 -15.23 -22.71 25.10
CA ILE A 617 -14.32 -22.49 26.24
C ILE A 617 -15.17 -22.34 27.49
N SER A 618 -14.84 -23.05 28.56
CA SER A 618 -15.59 -23.02 29.82
C SER A 618 -14.68 -22.84 31.03
N GLU A 619 -15.27 -22.38 32.13
CA GLU A 619 -14.60 -22.40 33.43
C GLU A 619 -14.32 -23.84 33.88
N PRO A 620 -13.28 -24.08 34.69
CA PRO A 620 -13.07 -25.39 35.31
C PRO A 620 -14.25 -25.73 36.23
N TYR A 621 -14.70 -26.99 36.19
CA TYR A 621 -15.76 -27.47 37.08
C TYR A 621 -15.36 -27.49 38.56
N LEU A 622 -14.06 -27.61 38.84
CA LEU A 622 -13.48 -27.62 40.18
C LEU A 622 -12.09 -26.96 40.14
N GLY A 623 -11.87 -25.94 40.97
CA GLY A 623 -10.55 -25.41 41.27
C GLY A 623 -10.05 -25.99 42.60
N MET A 624 -8.87 -26.60 42.62
CA MET A 624 -8.22 -27.06 43.85
C MET A 624 -6.86 -26.40 43.98
N THR A 625 -6.60 -25.81 45.14
CA THR A 625 -5.26 -25.37 45.54
C THR A 625 -4.66 -26.49 46.38
N LEU A 626 -3.58 -27.11 45.88
CA LEU A 626 -2.75 -27.99 46.69
C LEU A 626 -1.61 -27.16 47.27
N ASP A 627 -1.58 -26.99 48.58
CA ASP A 627 -0.37 -26.47 49.24
C ASP A 627 0.74 -27.50 49.03
N MET A 628 1.74 -27.15 48.22
CA MET A 628 2.91 -27.99 48.06
C MET A 628 3.71 -27.93 49.36
N ALA A 629 3.68 -29.01 50.14
CA ALA A 629 4.60 -29.18 51.24
C ALA A 629 6.01 -29.40 50.67
N ALA A 630 6.92 -28.47 50.95
CA ALA A 630 8.34 -28.68 50.75
C ALA A 630 8.94 -29.20 52.06
N THR A 631 9.73 -30.27 51.99
CA THR A 631 10.53 -30.78 53.13
C THR A 631 11.99 -30.88 52.72
N GLU A 632 12.92 -30.77 53.69
CA GLU A 632 14.33 -31.08 53.45
C GLU A 632 14.49 -32.60 53.34
N GLN A 633 15.26 -33.07 52.34
CA GLN A 633 15.55 -34.48 52.18
C GLN A 633 16.18 -35.05 53.48
N GLY A 634 15.42 -35.90 54.19
CA GLY A 634 15.85 -36.51 55.45
C GLY A 634 15.25 -35.91 56.73
N LYS A 635 14.31 -34.96 56.65
CA LYS A 635 13.49 -34.52 57.78
C LYS A 635 12.00 -34.70 57.47
N PRO A 636 11.16 -35.06 58.46
CA PRO A 636 9.72 -35.16 58.25
C PRO A 636 9.11 -33.81 57.85
#